data_AF-A0ABD5MYH3-F1
#
_entry.id   AF-A0ABD5MYH3-F1
#
_cell.length_a   1.000
_cell.length_b   1.000
_cell.length_c   1.000
_cell.angle_alpha   90.00
_cell.angle_beta   90.00
_cell.angle_gamma   90.00
#
_symmetry.space_group_name_H-M   'P 1'
#
loop_
_entity.id
_entity.type
_entity.pdbx_description
1 polymer ?
#
loop_
_entity_poly.entity_id
_entity_poly.type
_entity_poly.pdbx_seq_one_letter_code
_entity_poly.pdbx_strand_id
1 'polypeptide(L)'
;MVIDKKRYPGVLNVLLVSPDELYIPPPLPAGGKGEKTQLKKKGFKPIMLLSSFYEKKRLERKLKGSKKRLRSEKERLEKERVKLHRTEEIEAKRAQKKLDDYKEKVKIAREQERKKLERERLKLQKKEERERLKLKRIEERERNRTQSKLERQKERLEAKRLVELKEKDKERLAEEKKLMIERQKRKEAESVKQNFLKRQKEKEEREKAAEEKQKLIEKKEAERRTIEREKQFEKEKKARFLKEEQKRRERYEKLRGLLMEERKRELALERRAEELEEQRKKEDTLRAKKLAAEKLKIIEREKKEELKEKALAEKERKLVLREKKREDIVEERVVEKEKKIEGKVKSRLQKIYGENLEKLRLKREKQIEEQRLKLAREKHRRDVLVEKERRQLMEKSIQEIKDKQQLQSKLKYEKSLKRKLLDKLAIDKREAKKRELEVIRQEKAEKERELREHERYQNRMKLLRRDRQLAISDEQKKKGLEINHIITKLEREKVKIAKSSKDKILSLKQEKDSLRSEKEKLSRSLEKTKGEISELQKKIDVLEKSNKELSKIQFDYEKFHKDRNKLVTTLGKKYEMELEKAMNEKDREMSNLRKHHQNQLNHERKKIHKEIHHGIHKGIKRRVGFIVERKKDADDNAKHLEYEKNRVLRDGNFKISSNNKIIEGLRTELEKANADNEKAKRMIKDLKENKDYNERRLRQIKTEKSRIIEDDKHALYLIKRKLAYESKKHRDSDKLAKMAHQEKGKLIEERKSEQQLMMKKGRELQKKRSVVASREIKHAIKDVKLAMVKEEADLSKLNSMIYNARENIISFKLAEARKLYLLILEMYEHLPNSKKAAVYDHIKELYEERKIAEGLYA
;
A
#
# COMPACT_ATOMS: atom_id res chain seq x y z
N MET A 1 81.22 -7.23 -18.51
CA MET A 1 80.56 -8.45 -17.98
C MET A 1 79.12 -8.11 -17.55
N VAL A 2 78.34 -9.09 -17.07
CA VAL A 2 76.85 -9.14 -17.07
C VAL A 2 76.10 -7.98 -16.36
N ILE A 3 74.85 -7.75 -16.76
CA ILE A 3 73.95 -6.62 -16.41
C ILE A 3 72.64 -7.11 -15.75
N ASP A 4 72.15 -6.43 -14.70
CA ASP A 4 70.73 -6.02 -14.51
C ASP A 4 70.67 -4.98 -13.35
N LYS A 5 69.93 -3.86 -13.31
CA LYS A 5 68.66 -3.36 -13.90
C LYS A 5 67.36 -3.98 -13.34
N LYS A 6 66.32 -3.12 -13.18
CA LYS A 6 64.92 -3.39 -12.76
C LYS A 6 64.71 -3.62 -11.24
N ARG A 7 63.70 -3.07 -10.54
CA ARG A 7 62.57 -2.16 -10.86
C ARG A 7 62.29 -1.18 -9.71
N TYR A 8 62.00 0.09 -10.04
CA TYR A 8 61.02 0.94 -9.34
C TYR A 8 60.35 1.89 -10.35
N PRO A 9 59.06 1.71 -10.71
CA PRO A 9 58.39 2.56 -11.71
C PRO A 9 57.21 3.38 -11.14
N GLY A 10 57.28 4.70 -11.33
CA GLY A 10 56.17 5.65 -11.16
C GLY A 10 55.80 6.02 -9.71
N VAL A 11 55.21 7.19 -9.44
CA VAL A 11 54.70 8.22 -10.37
C VAL A 11 55.12 9.61 -9.87
N LEU A 12 55.62 10.45 -10.78
CA LEU A 12 55.89 11.87 -10.51
C LEU A 12 55.67 12.66 -11.80
N ASN A 13 54.54 13.39 -11.88
CA ASN A 13 54.32 14.48 -12.83
C ASN A 13 54.35 15.76 -11.99
N VAL A 14 55.33 16.65 -12.18
CA VAL A 14 55.40 17.65 -13.26
C VAL A 14 54.38 18.78 -13.05
N LEU A 15 54.89 19.88 -12.52
CA LEU A 15 54.68 21.23 -13.04
C LEU A 15 56.05 21.95 -12.99
N LEU A 16 56.30 22.83 -13.96
CA LEU A 16 57.56 23.55 -14.21
C LEU A 16 57.27 25.06 -14.29
N VAL A 17 58.30 25.86 -14.59
CA VAL A 17 58.28 27.33 -14.83
C VAL A 17 58.23 28.16 -13.53
N SER A 18 59.07 29.15 -13.28
CA SER A 18 60.41 29.51 -13.83
C SER A 18 61.16 30.40 -12.80
N PRO A 19 62.49 30.60 -12.92
CA PRO A 19 63.27 31.48 -12.04
C PRO A 19 63.31 32.95 -12.53
N ASP A 20 63.65 33.86 -11.61
CA ASP A 20 64.27 35.20 -11.74
C ASP A 20 64.12 35.89 -10.35
N GLU A 21 64.98 36.77 -9.82
CA GLU A 21 66.40 37.10 -10.05
C GLU A 21 66.94 37.84 -8.77
N LEU A 22 68.19 38.37 -8.78
CA LEU A 22 68.77 39.32 -7.78
C LEU A 22 68.98 38.81 -6.32
N TYR A 23 69.91 39.30 -5.48
CA TYR A 23 71.27 39.86 -5.65
C TYR A 23 71.94 39.81 -4.24
N ILE A 24 72.89 38.90 -4.01
CA ILE A 24 74.34 39.13 -3.75
C ILE A 24 74.74 39.80 -2.39
N PRO A 25 75.72 39.22 -1.62
CA PRO A 25 76.29 39.77 -0.38
C PRO A 25 77.61 40.56 -0.68
N PRO A 26 78.75 40.64 0.09
CA PRO A 26 79.42 39.73 1.06
C PRO A 26 79.79 40.49 2.38
N PRO A 27 80.94 40.29 3.11
CA PRO A 27 81.82 39.12 3.34
C PRO A 27 82.11 38.81 4.83
N LEU A 28 82.93 37.78 5.08
CA LEU A 28 83.73 37.57 6.30
C LEU A 28 84.89 38.59 6.43
N PRO A 29 85.60 38.62 7.56
CA PRO A 29 87.06 38.45 7.44
C PRO A 29 87.65 37.37 8.36
N ALA A 30 88.81 36.84 7.95
CA ALA A 30 89.67 36.00 8.77
C ALA A 30 90.94 36.75 9.20
N GLY A 31 91.56 36.30 10.29
CA GLY A 31 92.82 36.83 10.81
C GLY A 31 92.86 36.75 12.35
N GLY A 32 94.02 36.57 12.99
CA GLY A 32 95.36 36.39 12.45
C GLY A 32 96.42 36.79 13.48
N LYS A 33 97.62 36.20 13.40
CA LYS A 33 98.73 36.34 14.38
C LYS A 33 98.43 35.65 15.73
N GLY A 34 99.40 35.13 16.49
CA GLY A 34 100.83 34.95 16.18
C GLY A 34 101.75 35.41 17.31
N GLU A 35 102.81 34.65 17.52
CA GLU A 35 104.10 35.04 18.14
C GLU A 35 104.28 35.07 19.68
N LYS A 36 105.33 34.34 20.09
CA LYS A 36 106.44 34.69 21.02
C LYS A 36 106.17 34.89 22.53
N THR A 37 106.50 33.81 23.25
CA THR A 37 107.51 33.76 24.32
C THR A 37 108.14 35.06 24.84
N GLN A 38 108.20 35.20 26.18
CA GLN A 38 109.48 35.48 26.86
C GLN A 38 109.50 35.07 28.34
N LEU A 39 110.65 34.57 28.79
CA LEU A 39 110.98 34.40 30.22
C LEU A 39 111.58 35.68 30.78
N LYS A 40 111.23 36.07 32.02
CA LYS A 40 112.17 36.80 32.91
C LYS A 40 112.10 36.25 34.34
N LYS A 41 113.28 35.99 34.92
CA LYS A 41 113.51 35.62 36.33
C LYS A 41 113.82 36.88 37.17
N LYS A 42 113.87 36.67 38.50
CA LYS A 42 114.39 37.54 39.59
C LYS A 42 113.33 38.38 40.32
N GLY A 43 113.51 38.48 41.64
CA GLY A 43 112.60 39.11 42.60
C GLY A 43 112.39 38.23 43.83
N PHE A 44 113.17 38.47 44.90
CA PHE A 44 113.11 37.73 46.19
C PHE A 44 113.22 38.75 47.34
N LYS A 45 112.89 38.34 48.58
CA LYS A 45 112.81 39.17 49.81
C LYS A 45 111.47 39.98 49.95
N PRO A 46 111.04 40.40 51.17
CA PRO A 46 110.14 39.52 51.94
C PRO A 46 109.02 40.19 52.78
N ILE A 47 108.12 39.34 53.30
CA ILE A 47 107.45 39.44 54.63
C ILE A 47 106.41 40.57 54.92
N MET A 48 105.31 40.11 55.56
CA MET A 48 104.29 40.80 56.36
C MET A 48 103.04 41.51 55.75
N LEU A 49 101.91 41.14 56.37
CA LEU A 49 100.71 41.95 56.68
C LEU A 49 99.92 42.65 55.54
N LEU A 50 99.03 41.90 54.87
CA LEU A 50 97.76 42.41 54.30
C LEU A 50 96.78 41.29 53.87
N SER A 51 96.57 40.29 54.73
CA SER A 51 95.82 39.06 54.42
C SER A 51 94.35 39.30 54.01
N SER A 52 93.62 40.15 54.74
CA SER A 52 92.18 40.36 54.58
C SER A 52 91.75 40.87 53.18
N PHE A 53 92.55 41.73 52.56
CA PHE A 53 92.18 42.38 51.30
C PHE A 53 92.29 41.43 50.09
N TYR A 54 93.30 40.56 50.08
CA TYR A 54 93.47 39.56 49.03
C TYR A 54 92.47 38.40 49.18
N GLU A 55 92.10 38.01 50.40
CA GLU A 55 91.02 37.05 50.62
C GLU A 55 89.67 37.59 50.11
N LYS A 56 89.33 38.86 50.36
CA LYS A 56 88.11 39.49 49.83
C LYS A 56 88.05 39.40 48.30
N LYS A 57 89.12 39.79 47.58
CA LYS A 57 89.20 39.65 46.10
C LYS A 57 89.17 38.19 45.63
N ARG A 58 89.75 37.26 46.39
CA ARG A 58 89.73 35.81 46.08
C ARG A 58 88.32 35.22 46.24
N LEU A 59 87.60 35.62 47.28
CA LEU A 59 86.21 35.26 47.54
C LEU A 59 85.27 35.87 46.50
N GLU A 60 85.42 37.15 46.15
CA GLU A 60 84.65 37.78 45.06
C GLU A 60 84.82 37.06 43.71
N ARG A 61 86.05 36.63 43.36
CA ARG A 61 86.30 35.83 42.16
C ARG A 61 85.61 34.47 42.22
N LYS A 62 85.67 33.76 43.36
CA LYS A 62 84.92 32.51 43.59
C LYS A 62 83.40 32.73 43.46
N LEU A 63 82.88 33.83 44.00
CA LEU A 63 81.45 34.16 44.08
C LEU A 63 80.88 34.65 42.73
N LYS A 64 81.69 35.35 41.93
CA LYS A 64 81.39 35.58 40.49
C LYS A 64 81.40 34.26 39.70
N GLY A 65 82.32 33.35 40.02
CA GLY A 65 82.38 32.00 39.44
C GLY A 65 81.14 31.16 39.74
N SER A 66 80.70 31.09 41.01
CA SER A 66 79.49 30.35 41.39
C SER A 66 78.22 30.98 40.81
N LYS A 67 78.08 32.31 40.81
CA LYS A 67 76.98 33.01 40.12
C LYS A 67 76.93 32.72 38.62
N LYS A 68 78.08 32.57 37.93
CA LYS A 68 78.11 32.16 36.52
C LYS A 68 77.68 30.70 36.32
N ARG A 69 78.12 29.78 37.20
CA ARG A 69 77.67 28.36 37.17
C ARG A 69 76.16 28.23 37.39
N LEU A 70 75.63 28.84 38.46
CA LEU A 70 74.19 28.85 38.78
C LEU A 70 73.33 29.41 37.64
N ARG A 71 73.79 30.46 36.92
CA ARG A 71 73.10 30.95 35.72
C ARG A 71 73.07 29.90 34.61
N SER A 72 74.21 29.29 34.27
CA SER A 72 74.26 28.24 33.23
C SER A 72 73.51 26.96 33.61
N GLU A 73 73.36 26.68 34.90
CA GLU A 73 72.64 25.53 35.43
C GLU A 73 71.13 25.77 35.42
N LYS A 74 70.67 26.96 35.84
CA LYS A 74 69.28 27.39 35.66
C LYS A 74 68.87 27.35 34.18
N GLU A 75 69.72 27.86 33.28
CA GLU A 75 69.47 27.85 31.84
C GLU A 75 69.38 26.43 31.25
N ARG A 76 70.16 25.46 31.77
CA ARG A 76 70.04 24.04 31.41
C ARG A 76 68.71 23.45 31.89
N LEU A 77 68.36 23.63 33.16
CA LEU A 77 67.11 23.14 33.75
C LEU A 77 65.87 23.75 33.06
N GLU A 78 65.95 25.01 32.65
CA GLU A 78 64.92 25.70 31.88
C GLU A 78 64.78 25.12 30.46
N LYS A 79 65.90 24.86 29.78
CA LYS A 79 65.92 24.14 28.49
C LYS A 79 65.41 22.70 28.60
N GLU A 80 65.59 22.03 29.73
CA GLU A 80 65.04 20.69 29.98
C GLU A 80 63.54 20.72 30.29
N ARG A 81 63.06 21.68 31.09
CA ARG A 81 61.61 21.92 31.29
C ARG A 81 60.89 22.18 29.96
N VAL A 82 61.47 22.99 29.07
CA VAL A 82 60.91 23.26 27.74
C VAL A 82 60.90 22.00 26.86
N LYS A 83 61.89 21.09 26.98
CA LYS A 83 61.86 19.78 26.30
C LYS A 83 60.74 18.89 26.85
N LEU A 84 60.61 18.78 28.17
CA LEU A 84 59.60 17.95 28.83
C LEU A 84 58.17 18.39 28.45
N HIS A 85 57.89 19.70 28.55
CA HIS A 85 56.58 20.25 28.18
C HIS A 85 56.25 20.01 26.69
N ARG A 86 57.26 20.08 25.79
CA ARG A 86 57.07 19.73 24.37
C ARG A 86 56.78 18.23 24.17
N THR A 87 57.41 17.34 24.92
CA THR A 87 57.07 15.90 24.86
C THR A 87 55.67 15.62 25.39
N GLU A 88 55.27 16.22 26.51
CA GLU A 88 53.92 16.10 27.07
C GLU A 88 52.84 16.62 26.10
N GLU A 89 53.08 17.76 25.45
CA GLU A 89 52.18 18.32 24.43
C GLU A 89 52.05 17.40 23.20
N ILE A 90 53.15 16.80 22.75
CA ILE A 90 53.14 15.81 21.65
C ILE A 90 52.38 14.55 22.05
N GLU A 91 52.52 14.06 23.29
CA GLU A 91 51.78 12.90 23.78
C GLU A 91 50.29 13.20 23.98
N ALA A 92 49.92 14.37 24.49
CA ALA A 92 48.54 14.83 24.56
C ALA A 92 47.89 14.89 23.16
N LYS A 93 48.57 15.47 22.16
CA LYS A 93 48.12 15.49 20.76
C LYS A 93 47.98 14.08 20.16
N ARG A 94 48.88 13.16 20.49
CA ARG A 94 48.79 11.73 20.10
C ARG A 94 47.63 11.00 20.78
N ALA A 95 47.36 11.28 22.05
CA ALA A 95 46.24 10.71 22.80
C ALA A 95 44.89 11.21 22.26
N GLN A 96 44.77 12.52 22.01
CA GLN A 96 43.60 13.13 21.40
C GLN A 96 43.30 12.52 20.02
N LYS A 97 44.32 12.40 19.15
CA LYS A 97 44.13 11.75 17.84
C LYS A 97 43.63 10.31 17.96
N LYS A 98 44.17 9.50 18.88
CA LYS A 98 43.68 8.13 19.14
C LYS A 98 42.22 8.10 19.61
N LEU A 99 41.79 9.09 20.41
CA LEU A 99 40.42 9.23 20.88
C LEU A 99 39.47 9.57 19.72
N ASP A 100 39.87 10.47 18.82
CA ASP A 100 39.05 10.87 17.68
C ASP A 100 38.99 9.79 16.59
N ASP A 101 40.11 9.10 16.30
CA ASP A 101 40.16 7.87 15.50
C ASP A 101 39.17 6.80 16.04
N TYR A 102 38.99 6.73 17.35
CA TYR A 102 38.06 5.79 18.01
C TYR A 102 36.61 6.25 17.88
N LYS A 103 36.31 7.55 18.08
CA LYS A 103 34.98 8.13 17.85
C LYS A 103 34.51 7.88 16.41
N GLU A 104 35.39 8.06 15.43
CA GLU A 104 35.07 7.80 14.02
C GLU A 104 34.78 6.33 13.75
N LYS A 105 35.58 5.39 14.27
CA LYS A 105 35.31 3.94 14.17
C LYS A 105 33.97 3.56 14.79
N VAL A 106 33.59 4.16 15.92
CA VAL A 106 32.26 3.97 16.55
C VAL A 106 31.14 4.56 15.69
N LYS A 107 31.34 5.72 15.06
CA LYS A 107 30.39 6.33 14.12
C LYS A 107 30.14 5.42 12.91
N ILE A 108 31.21 4.92 12.28
CA ILE A 108 31.15 4.00 11.14
C ILE A 108 30.45 2.69 11.53
N ALA A 109 30.76 2.10 12.69
CA ALA A 109 30.11 0.87 13.16
C ALA A 109 28.59 1.05 13.35
N ARG A 110 28.16 2.15 13.99
CA ARG A 110 26.73 2.50 14.15
C ARG A 110 26.02 2.73 12.82
N GLU A 111 26.71 3.28 11.82
CA GLU A 111 26.15 3.48 10.48
C GLU A 111 25.99 2.15 9.72
N GLN A 112 26.96 1.23 9.82
CA GLN A 112 26.86 -0.12 9.26
C GLN A 112 25.72 -0.91 9.91
N GLU A 113 25.52 -0.78 11.23
CA GLU A 113 24.41 -1.39 11.96
C GLU A 113 23.04 -0.83 11.51
N ARG A 114 22.91 0.50 11.37
CA ARG A 114 21.70 1.13 10.77
C ARG A 114 21.41 0.57 9.37
N LYS A 115 22.42 0.53 8.50
CA LYS A 115 22.30 -0.02 7.13
C LYS A 115 21.99 -1.54 7.11
N LYS A 116 22.33 -2.29 8.16
CA LYS A 116 21.92 -3.69 8.33
C LYS A 116 20.44 -3.80 8.71
N LEU A 117 20.01 -3.05 9.73
CA LEU A 117 18.62 -3.02 10.20
C LEU A 117 17.64 -2.54 9.11
N GLU A 118 18.04 -1.55 8.32
CA GLU A 118 17.29 -1.07 7.15
C GLU A 118 17.09 -2.17 6.09
N ARG A 119 18.16 -2.92 5.76
CA ARG A 119 18.08 -4.07 4.84
C ARG A 119 17.18 -5.19 5.38
N GLU A 120 17.08 -5.34 6.70
CA GLU A 120 16.18 -6.32 7.34
C GLU A 120 14.73 -5.84 7.34
N ARG A 121 14.45 -4.55 7.60
CA ARG A 121 13.13 -3.93 7.41
C ARG A 121 12.62 -4.07 5.97
N LEU A 122 13.47 -3.80 4.98
CA LEU A 122 13.12 -3.94 3.56
C LEU A 122 12.83 -5.40 3.15
N LYS A 123 13.50 -6.38 3.77
CA LYS A 123 13.19 -7.81 3.58
C LYS A 123 11.83 -8.17 4.18
N LEU A 124 11.48 -7.63 5.36
CA LEU A 124 10.19 -7.85 6.01
C LEU A 124 9.04 -7.24 5.21
N GLN A 125 9.15 -5.98 4.78
CA GLN A 125 8.16 -5.34 3.88
C GLN A 125 7.93 -6.18 2.61
N LYS A 126 9.00 -6.61 1.94
CA LYS A 126 8.91 -7.46 0.73
C LYS A 126 8.35 -8.87 1.01
N LYS A 127 8.36 -9.34 2.26
CA LYS A 127 7.66 -10.57 2.68
C LYS A 127 6.17 -10.29 2.87
N GLU A 128 5.81 -9.22 3.57
CA GLU A 128 4.43 -8.79 3.78
C GLU A 128 3.71 -8.49 2.45
N GLU A 129 4.35 -7.79 1.52
CA GLU A 129 3.81 -7.55 0.17
C GLU A 129 3.50 -8.85 -0.57
N ARG A 130 4.40 -9.84 -0.50
CA ARG A 130 4.20 -11.17 -1.09
C ARG A 130 3.06 -11.93 -0.42
N GLU A 131 2.84 -11.76 0.88
CA GLU A 131 1.74 -12.39 1.61
C GLU A 131 0.40 -11.68 1.32
N ARG A 132 0.37 -10.34 1.25
CA ARG A 132 -0.77 -9.55 0.76
C ARG A 132 -1.16 -9.94 -0.67
N LEU A 133 -0.18 -10.14 -1.57
CA LEU A 133 -0.41 -10.60 -2.94
C LEU A 133 -0.93 -12.05 -3.01
N LYS A 134 -0.45 -12.95 -2.13
CA LYS A 134 -1.01 -14.30 -2.00
C LYS A 134 -2.47 -14.26 -1.53
N LEU A 135 -2.79 -13.43 -0.53
CA LEU A 135 -4.16 -13.28 -0.04
C LEU A 135 -5.11 -12.71 -1.11
N LYS A 136 -4.72 -11.64 -1.81
CA LYS A 136 -5.51 -11.10 -2.94
C LYS A 136 -5.80 -12.17 -4.01
N ARG A 137 -4.81 -12.98 -4.39
CA ARG A 137 -4.99 -14.10 -5.33
C ARG A 137 -5.88 -15.23 -4.80
N ILE A 138 -6.00 -15.40 -3.48
CA ILE A 138 -6.93 -16.35 -2.85
C ILE A 138 -8.35 -15.79 -2.89
N GLU A 139 -8.54 -14.53 -2.47
CA GLU A 139 -9.85 -13.85 -2.55
C GLU A 139 -10.40 -13.80 -3.97
N GLU A 140 -9.56 -13.46 -4.96
CA GLU A 140 -9.91 -13.47 -6.38
C GLU A 140 -10.34 -14.87 -6.86
N ARG A 141 -9.63 -15.92 -6.45
CA ARG A 141 -10.04 -17.31 -6.72
C ARG A 141 -11.35 -17.69 -6.04
N GLU A 142 -11.63 -17.18 -4.84
CA GLU A 142 -12.92 -17.41 -4.16
C GLU A 142 -14.07 -16.63 -4.81
N ARG A 143 -13.85 -15.38 -5.25
CA ARG A 143 -14.81 -14.60 -6.05
C ARG A 143 -15.14 -15.30 -7.37
N ASN A 144 -14.12 -15.77 -8.10
CA ASN A 144 -14.34 -16.48 -9.36
C ASN A 144 -15.05 -17.84 -9.15
N ARG A 145 -14.79 -18.52 -8.01
CA ARG A 145 -15.51 -19.74 -7.61
C ARG A 145 -16.97 -19.48 -7.21
N THR A 146 -17.28 -18.37 -6.55
CA THR A 146 -18.67 -18.02 -6.19
C THR A 146 -19.45 -17.50 -7.39
N GLN A 147 -18.81 -16.70 -8.25
CA GLN A 147 -19.39 -16.26 -9.53
C GLN A 147 -19.71 -17.45 -10.45
N SER A 148 -18.76 -18.37 -10.67
CA SER A 148 -19.03 -19.56 -11.52
C SER A 148 -20.11 -20.49 -10.92
N LYS A 149 -20.25 -20.55 -9.59
CA LYS A 149 -21.39 -21.23 -8.94
C LYS A 149 -22.72 -20.52 -9.20
N LEU A 150 -22.74 -19.18 -9.19
CA LEU A 150 -23.94 -18.37 -9.51
C LEU A 150 -24.33 -18.48 -10.99
N GLU A 151 -23.36 -18.48 -11.90
CA GLU A 151 -23.58 -18.66 -13.34
C GLU A 151 -24.18 -20.04 -13.62
N ARG A 152 -23.60 -21.12 -13.08
CA ARG A 152 -24.17 -22.48 -13.15
C ARG A 152 -25.55 -22.61 -12.51
N GLN A 153 -25.91 -21.75 -11.56
CA GLN A 153 -27.27 -21.70 -11.01
C GLN A 153 -28.24 -20.96 -11.94
N LYS A 154 -27.81 -19.88 -12.62
CA LYS A 154 -28.60 -19.20 -13.66
C LYS A 154 -28.85 -20.13 -14.84
N GLU A 155 -27.81 -20.77 -15.39
CA GLU A 155 -27.90 -21.74 -16.48
C GLU A 155 -28.91 -22.85 -16.15
N ARG A 156 -28.88 -23.41 -14.94
CA ARG A 156 -29.85 -24.43 -14.49
C ARG A 156 -31.28 -23.91 -14.37
N LEU A 157 -31.49 -22.62 -14.06
CA LEU A 157 -32.82 -22.01 -14.01
C LEU A 157 -33.34 -21.65 -15.41
N GLU A 158 -32.47 -21.21 -16.31
CA GLU A 158 -32.81 -20.92 -17.71
C GLU A 158 -33.08 -22.22 -18.49
N ALA A 159 -32.31 -23.27 -18.27
CA ALA A 159 -32.59 -24.60 -18.81
C ALA A 159 -33.96 -25.14 -18.34
N LYS A 160 -34.31 -24.97 -17.05
CA LYS A 160 -35.64 -25.34 -16.54
C LYS A 160 -36.77 -24.55 -17.21
N ARG A 161 -36.60 -23.24 -17.40
CA ARG A 161 -37.57 -22.40 -18.12
C ARG A 161 -37.72 -22.81 -19.60
N LEU A 162 -36.63 -23.22 -20.25
CA LEU A 162 -36.66 -23.72 -21.63
C LEU A 162 -37.38 -25.08 -21.75
N VAL A 163 -37.30 -25.95 -20.75
CA VAL A 163 -38.12 -27.17 -20.68
C VAL A 163 -39.59 -26.82 -20.47
N GLU A 164 -39.90 -25.97 -19.48
CA GLU A 164 -41.27 -25.54 -19.16
C GLU A 164 -41.97 -24.83 -20.34
N LEU A 165 -41.22 -24.08 -21.16
CA LEU A 165 -41.72 -23.50 -22.41
C LEU A 165 -42.00 -24.59 -23.46
N LYS A 166 -41.06 -25.51 -23.70
CA LYS A 166 -41.24 -26.62 -24.65
C LYS A 166 -42.38 -27.57 -24.27
N GLU A 167 -42.71 -27.70 -22.99
CA GLU A 167 -43.88 -28.44 -22.52
C GLU A 167 -45.16 -27.69 -22.88
N LYS A 168 -45.25 -26.39 -22.61
CA LYS A 168 -46.40 -25.54 -22.98
C LYS A 168 -46.62 -25.43 -24.49
N ASP A 169 -45.55 -25.42 -25.28
CA ASP A 169 -45.67 -25.42 -26.74
C ASP A 169 -46.09 -26.79 -27.30
N LYS A 170 -45.77 -27.90 -26.61
CA LYS A 170 -46.35 -29.22 -26.90
C LYS A 170 -47.84 -29.29 -26.54
N GLU A 171 -48.25 -28.72 -25.40
CA GLU A 171 -49.66 -28.64 -24.99
C GLU A 171 -50.48 -27.88 -26.06
N ARG A 172 -50.00 -26.71 -26.48
CA ARG A 172 -50.60 -25.91 -27.57
C ARG A 172 -50.71 -26.70 -28.88
N LEU A 173 -49.64 -27.39 -29.30
CA LEU A 173 -49.67 -28.23 -30.50
C LEU A 173 -50.64 -29.41 -30.40
N ALA A 174 -50.92 -29.91 -29.19
CA ALA A 174 -51.93 -30.94 -28.96
C ALA A 174 -53.37 -30.38 -29.02
N GLU A 175 -53.60 -29.17 -28.48
CA GLU A 175 -54.88 -28.46 -28.60
C GLU A 175 -55.18 -28.05 -30.06
N GLU A 176 -54.18 -27.53 -30.77
CA GLU A 176 -54.30 -27.13 -32.18
C GLU A 176 -54.59 -28.33 -33.09
N LYS A 177 -53.96 -29.49 -32.84
CA LYS A 177 -54.29 -30.74 -33.54
C LYS A 177 -55.72 -31.23 -33.23
N LYS A 178 -56.20 -31.12 -31.99
CA LYS A 178 -57.61 -31.44 -31.65
C LYS A 178 -58.58 -30.54 -32.43
N LEU A 179 -58.33 -29.23 -32.45
CA LEU A 179 -59.12 -28.25 -33.21
C LEU A 179 -59.06 -28.50 -34.72
N MET A 180 -57.93 -28.97 -35.26
CA MET A 180 -57.81 -29.32 -36.68
C MET A 180 -58.67 -30.55 -37.04
N ILE A 181 -58.63 -31.60 -36.23
CA ILE A 181 -59.46 -32.81 -36.39
C ILE A 181 -60.95 -32.46 -36.28
N GLU A 182 -61.32 -31.59 -35.35
CA GLU A 182 -62.71 -31.12 -35.20
C GLU A 182 -63.17 -30.32 -36.43
N ARG A 183 -62.29 -29.51 -37.03
CA ARG A 183 -62.56 -28.79 -38.29
C ARG A 183 -62.70 -29.72 -39.50
N GLN A 184 -61.93 -30.82 -39.56
CA GLN A 184 -62.08 -31.82 -40.63
C GLN A 184 -63.46 -32.51 -40.56
N LYS A 185 -63.84 -33.00 -39.37
CA LYS A 185 -65.17 -33.62 -39.14
C LYS A 185 -66.34 -32.70 -39.47
N ARG A 186 -66.20 -31.39 -39.25
CA ARG A 186 -67.20 -30.39 -39.66
C ARG A 186 -67.29 -30.24 -41.19
N LYS A 187 -66.16 -30.19 -41.89
CA LYS A 187 -66.13 -30.13 -43.38
C LYS A 187 -66.70 -31.39 -44.03
N GLU A 188 -66.43 -32.56 -43.46
CA GLU A 188 -66.99 -33.85 -43.90
C GLU A 188 -68.52 -33.88 -43.72
N ALA A 189 -69.04 -33.32 -42.63
CA ALA A 189 -70.49 -33.19 -42.40
C ALA A 189 -71.17 -32.11 -43.28
N GLU A 190 -70.40 -31.14 -43.78
CA GLU A 190 -70.89 -30.07 -44.68
C GLU A 190 -70.93 -30.52 -46.15
N SER A 191 -69.95 -31.31 -46.62
CA SER A 191 -69.89 -31.75 -48.03
C SER A 191 -71.09 -32.62 -48.43
N VAL A 192 -71.55 -33.51 -47.52
CA VAL A 192 -72.72 -34.39 -47.74
C VAL A 192 -74.03 -33.60 -47.95
N LYS A 193 -74.12 -32.34 -47.47
CA LYS A 193 -75.35 -31.54 -47.55
C LYS A 193 -75.46 -30.62 -48.77
N GLN A 194 -74.38 -30.40 -49.54
CA GLN A 194 -74.37 -29.37 -50.59
C GLN A 194 -75.01 -29.80 -51.93
N ASN A 195 -75.12 -31.10 -52.21
CA ASN A 195 -75.53 -31.58 -53.54
C ASN A 195 -77.04 -31.63 -53.80
N PHE A 196 -77.91 -31.58 -52.77
CA PHE A 196 -79.36 -31.73 -52.95
C PHE A 196 -80.15 -30.40 -53.01
N LEU A 197 -79.63 -29.32 -52.42
CA LEU A 197 -80.40 -28.08 -52.18
C LEU A 197 -80.19 -26.95 -53.21
N LYS A 198 -79.39 -27.18 -54.26
CA LYS A 198 -78.94 -26.16 -55.22
C LYS A 198 -79.95 -25.81 -56.33
N ARG A 199 -81.25 -26.10 -56.14
CA ARG A 199 -82.33 -25.84 -57.11
C ARG A 199 -83.65 -25.29 -56.53
N GLN A 200 -83.72 -24.95 -55.24
CA GLN A 200 -84.95 -24.41 -54.62
C GLN A 200 -84.79 -23.13 -53.79
N LYS A 201 -83.56 -22.60 -53.57
CA LYS A 201 -83.32 -21.56 -52.55
C LYS A 201 -83.24 -20.10 -53.03
N GLU A 202 -83.18 -19.84 -54.33
CA GLU A 202 -83.06 -18.47 -54.87
C GLU A 202 -84.27 -17.55 -54.58
N LYS A 203 -85.38 -18.10 -54.04
CA LYS A 203 -86.49 -17.30 -53.46
C LYS A 203 -86.39 -17.05 -51.95
N GLU A 204 -85.77 -17.92 -51.16
CA GLU A 204 -85.63 -17.73 -49.70
C GLU A 204 -84.53 -16.71 -49.31
N GLU A 205 -83.50 -16.58 -50.15
CA GLU A 205 -82.28 -15.84 -49.79
C GLU A 205 -82.50 -14.34 -49.57
N ARG A 206 -83.58 -13.76 -50.11
CA ARG A 206 -83.90 -12.33 -49.95
C ARG A 206 -84.37 -11.95 -48.54
N GLU A 207 -85.01 -12.86 -47.80
CA GLU A 207 -85.39 -12.62 -46.41
C GLU A 207 -84.27 -12.98 -45.43
N LYS A 208 -83.56 -14.09 -45.68
CA LYS A 208 -82.47 -14.56 -44.80
C LYS A 208 -81.27 -13.60 -44.80
N ALA A 209 -81.05 -12.87 -45.90
CA ALA A 209 -80.06 -11.78 -45.97
C ALA A 209 -80.36 -10.57 -45.05
N ALA A 210 -81.59 -10.42 -44.53
CA ALA A 210 -81.91 -9.41 -43.52
C ALA A 210 -81.53 -9.91 -42.11
N GLU A 211 -81.95 -11.13 -41.74
CA GLU A 211 -81.56 -11.75 -40.47
C GLU A 211 -80.05 -11.88 -40.31
N GLU A 212 -79.32 -12.29 -41.36
CA GLU A 212 -77.87 -12.44 -41.27
C GLU A 212 -77.15 -11.10 -41.04
N LYS A 213 -77.64 -9.99 -41.62
CA LYS A 213 -77.12 -8.65 -41.31
C LYS A 213 -77.34 -8.28 -39.85
N GLN A 214 -78.49 -8.64 -39.28
CA GLN A 214 -78.82 -8.37 -37.88
C GLN A 214 -77.95 -9.22 -36.93
N LYS A 215 -77.80 -10.52 -37.22
CA LYS A 215 -76.91 -11.46 -36.50
C LYS A 215 -75.43 -11.06 -36.63
N LEU A 216 -75.02 -10.45 -37.76
CA LEU A 216 -73.67 -9.91 -37.95
C LEU A 216 -73.43 -8.63 -37.12
N ILE A 217 -74.46 -7.80 -36.91
CA ILE A 217 -74.40 -6.65 -35.99
C ILE A 217 -74.26 -7.13 -34.54
N GLU A 218 -75.10 -8.06 -34.10
CA GLU A 218 -75.01 -8.66 -32.76
C GLU A 218 -73.64 -9.31 -32.49
N LYS A 219 -73.09 -10.03 -33.48
CA LYS A 219 -71.75 -10.61 -33.39
C LYS A 219 -70.65 -9.54 -33.26
N LYS A 220 -70.73 -8.45 -34.03
CA LYS A 220 -69.80 -7.31 -33.93
C LYS A 220 -69.95 -6.54 -32.61
N GLU A 221 -71.15 -6.50 -32.03
CA GLU A 221 -71.32 -5.99 -30.67
C GLU A 221 -70.76 -6.93 -29.61
N ALA A 222 -70.91 -8.24 -29.75
CA ALA A 222 -70.29 -9.21 -28.85
C ALA A 222 -68.76 -9.09 -28.88
N GLU A 223 -68.16 -8.94 -30.06
CA GLU A 223 -66.72 -8.69 -30.24
C GLU A 223 -66.28 -7.33 -29.66
N ARG A 224 -67.10 -6.27 -29.78
CA ARG A 224 -66.83 -4.99 -29.09
C ARG A 224 -66.86 -5.16 -27.57
N ARG A 225 -67.84 -5.90 -27.02
CA ARG A 225 -67.99 -6.15 -25.58
C ARG A 225 -66.88 -7.07 -25.03
N THR A 226 -66.31 -7.99 -25.81
CA THR A 226 -65.09 -8.73 -25.39
C THR A 226 -63.85 -7.85 -25.43
N ILE A 227 -63.65 -7.05 -26.48
CA ILE A 227 -62.54 -6.09 -26.59
C ILE A 227 -62.57 -5.06 -25.44
N GLU A 228 -63.75 -4.63 -24.99
CA GLU A 228 -63.87 -3.76 -23.81
C GLU A 228 -63.51 -4.47 -22.50
N ARG A 229 -63.92 -5.73 -22.33
CA ARG A 229 -63.52 -6.56 -21.17
C ARG A 229 -62.01 -6.81 -21.15
N GLU A 230 -61.39 -7.04 -22.29
CA GLU A 230 -59.93 -7.14 -22.41
C GLU A 230 -59.24 -5.81 -22.08
N LYS A 231 -59.78 -4.67 -22.54
CA LYS A 231 -59.28 -3.33 -22.15
C LYS A 231 -59.45 -3.05 -20.65
N GLN A 232 -60.53 -3.53 -20.02
CA GLN A 232 -60.70 -3.46 -18.56
C GLN A 232 -59.70 -4.37 -17.83
N PHE A 233 -59.49 -5.60 -18.28
CA PHE A 233 -58.51 -6.53 -17.72
C PHE A 233 -57.07 -6.02 -17.88
N GLU A 234 -56.73 -5.39 -19.00
CA GLU A 234 -55.48 -4.65 -19.20
C GLU A 234 -55.33 -3.49 -18.20
N LYS A 235 -56.38 -2.69 -17.97
CA LYS A 235 -56.38 -1.61 -16.96
C LYS A 235 -56.17 -2.16 -15.56
N GLU A 236 -56.86 -3.23 -15.17
CA GLU A 236 -56.63 -3.92 -13.90
C GLU A 236 -55.20 -4.44 -13.76
N LYS A 237 -54.68 -5.13 -14.79
CA LYS A 237 -53.32 -5.69 -14.79
C LYS A 237 -52.26 -4.60 -14.62
N LYS A 238 -52.46 -3.44 -15.27
CA LYS A 238 -51.63 -2.24 -15.11
C LYS A 238 -51.78 -1.61 -13.70
N ALA A 239 -52.98 -1.57 -13.13
CA ALA A 239 -53.21 -1.09 -11.77
C ALA A 239 -52.61 -2.01 -10.69
N ARG A 240 -52.71 -3.33 -10.85
CA ARG A 240 -52.07 -4.34 -9.98
C ARG A 240 -50.53 -4.21 -10.04
N PHE A 241 -49.96 -4.02 -11.23
CA PHE A 241 -48.52 -3.76 -11.40
C PHE A 241 -48.08 -2.45 -10.72
N LEU A 242 -48.85 -1.36 -10.86
CA LEU A 242 -48.58 -0.08 -10.17
C LEU A 242 -48.60 -0.22 -8.64
N LYS A 243 -49.59 -0.92 -8.07
CA LYS A 243 -49.64 -1.23 -6.63
C LYS A 243 -48.46 -2.09 -6.18
N GLU A 244 -47.98 -3.01 -7.00
CA GLU A 244 -46.77 -3.79 -6.70
C GLU A 244 -45.50 -2.93 -6.78
N GLU A 245 -45.41 -2.00 -7.74
CA GLU A 245 -44.28 -1.07 -7.85
C GLU A 245 -44.22 -0.10 -6.66
N GLN A 246 -45.36 0.41 -6.19
CA GLN A 246 -45.45 1.20 -4.94
C GLN A 246 -44.91 0.40 -3.74
N LYS A 247 -45.40 -0.83 -3.54
CA LYS A 247 -44.88 -1.72 -2.48
C LYS A 247 -43.39 -2.06 -2.62
N ARG A 248 -42.83 -2.05 -3.84
CA ARG A 248 -41.37 -2.17 -4.05
C ARG A 248 -40.64 -0.87 -3.66
N ARG A 249 -41.16 0.32 -4.00
CA ARG A 249 -40.59 1.62 -3.60
C ARG A 249 -40.56 1.78 -2.07
N GLU A 250 -41.67 1.49 -1.39
CA GLU A 250 -41.77 1.48 0.09
C GLU A 250 -40.69 0.57 0.74
N ARG A 251 -40.46 -0.62 0.17
CA ARG A 251 -39.41 -1.55 0.64
C ARG A 251 -38.00 -0.99 0.42
N TYR A 252 -37.75 -0.30 -0.70
CA TYR A 252 -36.48 0.38 -0.94
C TYR A 252 -36.26 1.58 -0.01
N GLU A 253 -37.31 2.32 0.35
CA GLU A 253 -37.22 3.43 1.30
C GLU A 253 -36.96 2.94 2.73
N LYS A 254 -37.62 1.86 3.16
CA LYS A 254 -37.31 1.21 4.45
C LYS A 254 -35.86 0.67 4.49
N LEU A 255 -35.38 0.06 3.40
CA LEU A 255 -33.97 -0.34 3.26
C LEU A 255 -33.00 0.86 3.28
N ARG A 256 -33.38 1.98 2.65
CA ARG A 256 -32.58 3.22 2.67
C ARG A 256 -32.53 3.83 4.07
N GLY A 257 -33.62 3.78 4.83
CA GLY A 257 -33.66 4.18 6.24
C GLY A 257 -32.68 3.37 7.09
N LEU A 258 -32.76 2.03 7.02
CA LEU A 258 -31.86 1.12 7.73
C LEU A 258 -30.38 1.37 7.38
N LEU A 259 -30.05 1.53 6.09
CA LEU A 259 -28.67 1.85 5.66
C LEU A 259 -28.17 3.21 6.19
N MET A 260 -29.06 4.20 6.35
CA MET A 260 -28.71 5.49 6.95
C MET A 260 -28.56 5.38 8.48
N GLU A 261 -29.28 4.48 9.15
CA GLU A 261 -29.05 4.16 10.57
C GLU A 261 -27.75 3.39 10.80
N GLU A 262 -27.44 2.38 9.98
CA GLU A 262 -26.17 1.66 10.03
C GLU A 262 -25.02 2.66 9.85
N ARG A 263 -25.10 3.56 8.85
CA ARG A 263 -24.08 4.60 8.65
C ARG A 263 -23.98 5.62 9.79
N LYS A 264 -25.10 5.94 10.48
CA LYS A 264 -25.06 6.74 11.73
C LYS A 264 -24.33 5.99 12.85
N ARG A 265 -24.51 4.67 12.96
CA ARG A 265 -23.81 3.82 13.95
C ARG A 265 -22.32 3.69 13.61
N GLU A 266 -21.96 3.56 12.34
CA GLU A 266 -20.57 3.58 11.88
C GLU A 266 -19.88 4.91 12.26
N LEU A 267 -20.49 6.06 11.92
CA LEU A 267 -19.96 7.38 12.28
C LEU A 267 -19.85 7.60 13.80
N ALA A 268 -20.74 7.02 14.60
CA ALA A 268 -20.64 7.06 16.06
C ALA A 268 -19.50 6.18 16.62
N LEU A 269 -19.22 5.04 15.99
CA LEU A 269 -18.06 4.20 16.32
C LEU A 269 -16.75 4.82 15.86
N GLU A 270 -16.74 5.53 14.73
CA GLU A 270 -15.59 6.26 14.19
C GLU A 270 -15.17 7.39 15.14
N ARG A 271 -16.11 8.27 15.54
CA ARG A 271 -15.88 9.30 16.57
C ARG A 271 -15.36 8.72 17.89
N ARG A 272 -15.94 7.61 18.35
CA ARG A 272 -15.50 6.94 19.59
C ARG A 272 -14.10 6.32 19.46
N ALA A 273 -13.66 5.98 18.24
CA ALA A 273 -12.28 5.56 17.98
C ALA A 273 -11.32 6.77 17.98
N GLU A 274 -11.73 7.91 17.42
CA GLU A 274 -10.98 9.17 17.47
C GLU A 274 -10.78 9.66 18.91
N GLU A 275 -11.84 9.65 19.74
CA GLU A 275 -11.79 9.95 21.19
C GLU A 275 -10.77 9.06 21.92
N LEU A 276 -10.78 7.75 21.65
CA LEU A 276 -9.84 6.80 22.24
C LEU A 276 -8.40 6.99 21.75
N GLU A 277 -8.20 7.45 20.51
CA GLU A 277 -6.87 7.80 20.01
C GLU A 277 -6.37 9.11 20.62
N GLU A 278 -7.24 10.09 20.83
CA GLU A 278 -6.90 11.34 21.51
C GLU A 278 -6.57 11.11 23.00
N GLN A 279 -7.32 10.23 23.68
CA GLN A 279 -7.00 9.77 25.04
C GLN A 279 -5.62 9.09 25.09
N ARG A 280 -5.28 8.23 24.10
CA ARG A 280 -3.94 7.63 24.00
C ARG A 280 -2.84 8.66 23.78
N LYS A 281 -3.06 9.67 22.92
CA LYS A 281 -2.12 10.79 22.74
C LYS A 281 -1.93 11.60 24.03
N LYS A 282 -3.00 11.81 24.81
CA LYS A 282 -2.95 12.43 26.15
C LYS A 282 -2.18 11.56 27.15
N GLU A 283 -2.37 10.24 27.16
CA GLU A 283 -1.57 9.31 27.96
C GLU A 283 -0.09 9.30 27.56
N ASP A 284 0.24 9.16 26.28
CA ASP A 284 1.62 9.04 25.82
C ASP A 284 2.41 10.35 25.99
N THR A 285 1.77 11.52 25.84
CA THR A 285 2.40 12.80 26.20
C THR A 285 2.61 12.94 27.72
N LEU A 286 1.71 12.39 28.55
CA LEU A 286 1.86 12.38 30.01
C LEU A 286 2.94 11.39 30.47
N ARG A 287 3.06 10.23 29.81
CA ARG A 287 4.17 9.27 29.98
C ARG A 287 5.51 9.88 29.54
N ALA A 288 5.54 10.60 28.42
CA ALA A 288 6.73 11.32 27.95
C ALA A 288 7.15 12.43 28.94
N LYS A 289 6.21 13.20 29.50
CA LYS A 289 6.47 14.18 30.57
C LYS A 289 7.04 13.51 31.83
N LYS A 290 6.50 12.37 32.26
CA LYS A 290 7.04 11.58 33.39
C LYS A 290 8.48 11.11 33.12
N LEU A 291 8.75 10.54 31.95
CA LEU A 291 10.11 10.12 31.53
C LEU A 291 11.10 11.29 31.40
N ALA A 292 10.63 12.48 30.99
CA ALA A 292 11.46 13.68 30.96
C ALA A 292 11.81 14.17 32.37
N ALA A 293 10.83 14.21 33.28
CA ALA A 293 11.05 14.57 34.69
C ALA A 293 11.97 13.57 35.42
N GLU A 294 11.86 12.27 35.11
CA GLU A 294 12.76 11.24 35.64
C GLU A 294 14.20 11.41 35.14
N LYS A 295 14.38 11.69 33.83
CA LYS A 295 15.70 12.01 33.28
C LYS A 295 16.32 13.27 33.88
N LEU A 296 15.52 14.31 34.15
CA LEU A 296 15.99 15.50 34.86
C LEU A 296 16.45 15.17 36.29
N LYS A 297 15.72 14.33 37.02
CA LYS A 297 16.14 13.84 38.35
C LYS A 297 17.42 13.01 38.32
N ILE A 298 17.70 12.29 37.23
CA ILE A 298 18.97 11.59 37.02
C ILE A 298 20.09 12.61 36.79
N ILE A 299 19.92 13.56 35.87
CA ILE A 299 20.90 14.62 35.57
C ILE A 299 21.20 15.49 36.82
N GLU A 300 20.21 15.74 37.67
CA GLU A 300 20.42 16.43 38.96
C GLU A 300 21.24 15.61 39.96
N ARG A 301 21.12 14.28 39.96
CA ARG A 301 21.96 13.39 40.79
C ARG A 301 23.38 13.35 40.26
N GLU A 302 23.55 13.16 38.95
CA GLU A 302 24.84 13.17 38.26
C GLU A 302 25.58 14.50 38.52
N LYS A 303 24.91 15.66 38.39
CA LYS A 303 25.50 16.97 38.74
C LYS A 303 25.84 17.10 40.22
N LYS A 304 25.03 16.56 41.13
CA LYS A 304 25.32 16.56 42.59
C LYS A 304 26.49 15.63 42.94
N GLU A 305 26.73 14.59 42.16
CA GLU A 305 27.89 13.71 42.29
C GLU A 305 29.15 14.33 41.68
N GLU A 306 29.05 14.94 40.49
CA GLU A 306 30.13 15.72 39.87
C GLU A 306 30.59 16.89 40.76
N LEU A 307 29.67 17.57 41.46
CA LEU A 307 29.99 18.60 42.45
C LEU A 307 30.67 18.03 43.70
N LYS A 308 30.31 16.82 44.15
CA LYS A 308 31.00 16.13 45.24
C LYS A 308 32.42 15.71 44.84
N GLU A 309 32.60 15.16 43.64
CA GLU A 309 33.92 14.81 43.09
C GLU A 309 34.81 16.06 42.96
N LYS A 310 34.27 17.17 42.44
CA LYS A 310 34.98 18.45 42.38
C LYS A 310 35.38 18.95 43.77
N ALA A 311 34.49 18.89 44.76
CA ALA A 311 34.79 19.28 46.14
C ALA A 311 35.80 18.34 46.83
N LEU A 312 35.82 17.05 46.48
CA LEU A 312 36.83 16.10 46.95
C LEU A 312 38.20 16.38 46.31
N ALA A 313 38.25 16.55 44.98
CA ALA A 313 39.47 16.91 44.27
C ALA A 313 40.04 18.27 44.72
N GLU A 314 39.18 19.22 45.12
CA GLU A 314 39.62 20.49 45.71
C GLU A 314 40.18 20.30 47.14
N LYS A 315 39.57 19.43 47.95
CA LYS A 315 40.13 19.04 49.26
C LYS A 315 41.48 18.34 49.12
N GLU A 316 41.63 17.43 48.15
CA GLU A 316 42.90 16.78 47.82
C GLU A 316 43.96 17.80 47.38
N ARG A 317 43.62 18.73 46.47
CA ARG A 317 44.51 19.84 46.09
C ARG A 317 44.93 20.71 47.28
N LYS A 318 44.01 20.98 48.21
CA LYS A 318 44.28 21.73 49.46
C LYS A 318 45.12 20.92 50.46
N LEU A 319 45.04 19.59 50.46
CA LEU A 319 45.93 18.71 51.23
C LEU A 319 47.33 18.70 50.62
N VAL A 320 47.48 18.49 49.31
CA VAL A 320 48.77 18.53 48.61
C VAL A 320 49.45 19.90 48.75
N LEU A 321 48.69 21.01 48.77
CA LEU A 321 49.23 22.36 49.07
C LEU A 321 49.67 22.54 50.54
N ARG A 322 49.07 21.80 51.49
CA ARG A 322 49.51 21.77 52.90
C ARG A 322 50.70 20.83 53.12
N GLU A 323 50.81 19.77 52.34
CA GLU A 323 51.96 18.86 52.34
C GLU A 323 53.18 19.56 51.73
N LYS A 324 53.04 20.22 50.58
CA LYS A 324 54.12 21.05 50.02
C LYS A 324 54.60 22.13 50.98
N LYS A 325 53.68 22.88 51.62
CA LYS A 325 54.06 23.86 52.65
C LYS A 325 54.72 23.24 53.89
N ARG A 326 54.63 21.93 54.12
CA ARG A 326 55.40 21.21 55.15
C ARG A 326 56.74 20.73 54.61
N GLU A 327 56.81 20.30 53.34
CA GLU A 327 58.06 19.98 52.64
C GLU A 327 58.96 21.22 52.56
N ASP A 328 58.44 22.38 52.14
CA ASP A 328 59.15 23.67 52.09
C ASP A 328 59.79 24.02 53.46
N ILE A 329 59.03 23.88 54.56
CA ILE A 329 59.47 24.15 55.94
C ILE A 329 60.48 23.09 56.46
N VAL A 330 60.47 21.88 55.89
CA VAL A 330 61.45 20.83 56.21
C VAL A 330 62.74 21.05 55.42
N GLU A 331 62.68 21.44 54.14
CA GLU A 331 63.87 21.73 53.34
C GLU A 331 64.70 22.88 53.94
N GLU A 332 64.06 23.98 54.38
CA GLU A 332 64.77 25.06 55.10
C GLU A 332 65.50 24.56 56.36
N ARG A 333 64.93 23.59 57.08
CA ARG A 333 65.54 23.00 58.30
C ARG A 333 66.56 21.90 58.02
N VAL A 334 66.63 21.37 56.80
CA VAL A 334 67.61 20.35 56.37
C VAL A 334 68.88 21.01 55.84
N VAL A 335 68.77 22.09 55.05
CA VAL A 335 69.90 22.83 54.47
C VAL A 335 70.89 23.34 55.52
N GLU A 336 70.44 23.61 56.75
CA GLU A 336 71.31 24.04 57.85
C GLU A 336 72.13 22.90 58.48
N LYS A 337 71.73 21.64 58.31
CA LYS A 337 72.37 20.46 58.93
C LYS A 337 73.23 19.62 57.97
N GLU A 338 73.05 19.75 56.66
CA GLU A 338 73.77 18.95 55.65
C GLU A 338 75.25 19.32 55.41
N LYS A 339 75.89 20.06 56.33
CA LYS A 339 77.33 20.38 56.27
C LYS A 339 78.25 19.52 57.15
N LYS A 340 77.74 18.46 57.81
CA LYS A 340 78.55 17.61 58.72
C LYS A 340 78.49 16.09 58.50
N ILE A 341 77.68 15.55 57.58
CA ILE A 341 77.44 14.08 57.49
C ILE A 341 77.56 13.49 56.07
N GLU A 342 78.29 14.13 55.15
CA GLU A 342 78.40 13.61 53.76
C GLU A 342 79.29 12.35 53.60
N GLY A 343 80.08 12.00 54.62
CA GLY A 343 81.12 10.95 54.52
C GLY A 343 80.68 9.50 54.80
N LYS A 344 79.50 9.24 55.39
CA LYS A 344 79.12 7.89 55.89
C LYS A 344 77.75 7.35 55.43
N VAL A 345 76.99 8.09 54.63
CA VAL A 345 75.59 7.73 54.32
C VAL A 345 75.44 6.93 53.00
N LYS A 346 76.36 7.08 52.04
CA LYS A 346 76.25 6.52 50.67
C LYS A 346 76.13 4.98 50.63
N SER A 347 76.66 4.25 51.61
CA SER A 347 76.54 2.78 51.68
C SER A 347 75.22 2.26 52.30
N ARG A 348 74.49 3.07 53.07
CA ARG A 348 73.20 2.67 53.68
C ARG A 348 72.00 2.92 52.78
N LEU A 349 72.03 3.99 51.98
CA LEU A 349 70.92 4.34 51.08
C LEU A 349 70.64 3.27 50.02
N GLN A 350 71.68 2.57 49.53
CA GLN A 350 71.54 1.61 48.44
C GLN A 350 70.73 0.34 48.81
N LYS A 351 70.70 -0.06 50.10
CA LYS A 351 69.78 -1.11 50.57
C LYS A 351 68.36 -0.57 50.77
N ILE A 352 68.21 0.60 51.40
CA ILE A 352 66.90 1.17 51.78
C ILE A 352 66.05 1.55 50.55
N TYR A 353 66.67 2.01 49.46
CA TYR A 353 65.93 2.37 48.24
C TYR A 353 65.47 1.15 47.42
N GLY A 354 66.21 0.03 47.44
CA GLY A 354 65.82 -1.19 46.72
C GLY A 354 64.50 -1.78 47.26
N GLU A 355 64.49 -2.15 48.54
CA GLU A 355 63.33 -2.80 49.15
C GLU A 355 62.06 -1.94 49.14
N ASN A 356 62.19 -0.62 49.32
CA ASN A 356 61.02 0.27 49.37
C ASN A 356 60.42 0.53 47.99
N LEU A 357 61.24 0.59 46.92
CA LEU A 357 60.72 0.67 45.56
C LEU A 357 59.99 -0.63 45.16
N GLU A 358 60.49 -1.79 45.57
CA GLU A 358 59.84 -3.07 45.31
C GLU A 358 58.53 -3.24 46.09
N LYS A 359 58.50 -2.85 47.37
CA LYS A 359 57.26 -2.80 48.19
C LYS A 359 56.23 -1.82 47.59
N LEU A 360 56.66 -0.66 47.08
CA LEU A 360 55.78 0.29 46.37
C LEU A 360 55.27 -0.26 45.04
N ARG A 361 56.11 -0.97 44.28
CA ARG A 361 55.74 -1.62 43.02
C ARG A 361 54.69 -2.70 43.26
N LEU A 362 54.93 -3.61 44.20
CA LEU A 362 53.96 -4.65 44.60
C LEU A 362 52.63 -4.06 45.08
N LYS A 363 52.67 -2.92 45.81
CA LYS A 363 51.45 -2.21 46.24
C LYS A 363 50.67 -1.63 45.05
N ARG A 364 51.35 -1.04 44.06
CA ARG A 364 50.72 -0.55 42.82
C ARG A 364 50.20 -1.67 41.94
N GLU A 365 50.95 -2.76 41.79
CA GLU A 365 50.53 -3.93 40.99
C GLU A 365 49.28 -4.58 41.59
N LYS A 366 49.22 -4.76 42.93
CA LYS A 366 47.99 -5.19 43.64
C LYS A 366 46.82 -4.24 43.45
N GLN A 367 47.03 -2.91 43.48
CA GLN A 367 45.96 -1.93 43.21
C GLN A 367 45.44 -2.01 41.77
N ILE A 368 46.33 -2.18 40.79
CA ILE A 368 45.95 -2.35 39.37
C ILE A 368 45.19 -3.67 39.18
N GLU A 369 45.60 -4.74 39.86
CA GLU A 369 44.92 -6.03 39.82
C GLU A 369 43.55 -5.99 40.49
N GLU A 370 43.41 -5.32 41.63
CA GLU A 370 42.11 -5.09 42.30
C GLU A 370 41.17 -4.24 41.42
N GLN A 371 41.68 -3.22 40.73
CA GLN A 371 40.92 -2.44 39.75
C GLN A 371 40.48 -3.29 38.55
N ARG A 372 41.37 -4.14 38.01
CA ARG A 372 41.01 -5.11 36.95
C ARG A 372 39.93 -6.07 37.44
N LEU A 373 40.02 -6.56 38.67
CA LEU A 373 39.04 -7.46 39.28
C LEU A 373 37.67 -6.78 39.46
N LYS A 374 37.66 -5.52 39.92
CA LYS A 374 36.44 -4.69 40.01
C LYS A 374 35.80 -4.48 38.63
N LEU A 375 36.60 -4.13 37.62
CA LEU A 375 36.12 -3.90 36.25
C LEU A 375 35.64 -5.19 35.57
N ALA A 376 36.25 -6.34 35.86
CA ALA A 376 35.77 -7.65 35.44
C ALA A 376 34.44 -8.04 36.11
N ARG A 377 34.30 -7.78 37.42
CA ARG A 377 33.05 -7.99 38.18
C ARG A 377 31.93 -7.08 37.68
N GLU A 378 32.22 -5.81 37.35
CA GLU A 378 31.25 -4.93 36.69
C GLU A 378 30.83 -5.44 35.32
N LYS A 379 31.79 -5.83 34.47
CA LYS A 379 31.49 -6.37 33.15
C LYS A 379 30.58 -7.59 33.26
N HIS A 380 30.90 -8.54 34.14
CA HIS A 380 30.06 -9.71 34.40
C HIS A 380 28.65 -9.34 34.90
N ARG A 381 28.52 -8.31 35.76
CA ARG A 381 27.19 -7.81 36.18
C ARG A 381 26.39 -7.24 34.99
N ARG A 382 27.03 -6.47 34.12
CA ARG A 382 26.39 -5.92 32.90
C ARG A 382 25.99 -7.03 31.92
N ASP A 383 26.88 -7.99 31.68
CA ASP A 383 26.62 -9.14 30.80
C ASP A 383 25.45 -10.00 31.30
N VAL A 384 25.37 -10.27 32.63
CA VAL A 384 24.23 -10.96 33.27
C VAL A 384 22.92 -10.19 33.18
N LEU A 385 22.95 -8.85 33.34
CA LEU A 385 21.76 -8.01 33.18
C LEU A 385 21.24 -8.04 31.73
N VAL A 386 22.14 -7.89 30.74
CA VAL A 386 21.80 -8.01 29.31
C VAL A 386 21.24 -9.40 28.98
N GLU A 387 21.75 -10.47 29.60
CA GLU A 387 21.18 -11.80 29.41
C GLU A 387 19.80 -11.96 30.06
N LYS A 388 19.58 -11.38 31.25
CA LYS A 388 18.27 -11.36 31.92
C LYS A 388 17.23 -10.60 31.10
N GLU A 389 17.58 -9.45 30.53
CA GLU A 389 16.74 -8.71 29.59
C GLU A 389 16.43 -9.51 28.33
N ARG A 390 17.43 -10.20 27.75
CA ARG A 390 17.23 -11.09 26.59
C ARG A 390 16.27 -12.24 26.89
N ARG A 391 16.38 -12.86 28.07
CA ARG A 391 15.45 -13.92 28.53
C ARG A 391 14.02 -13.37 28.66
N GLN A 392 13.83 -12.23 29.32
CA GLN A 392 12.51 -11.58 29.44
C GLN A 392 11.90 -11.15 28.10
N LEU A 393 12.72 -10.68 27.14
CA LEU A 393 12.26 -10.37 25.78
C LEU A 393 11.87 -11.65 25.01
N MET A 394 12.62 -12.73 25.19
CA MET A 394 12.29 -14.03 24.60
C MET A 394 10.99 -14.60 25.16
N GLU A 395 10.80 -14.58 26.48
CA GLU A 395 9.57 -14.99 27.17
C GLU A 395 8.35 -14.21 26.67
N LYS A 396 8.46 -12.87 26.58
CA LYS A 396 7.40 -12.02 26.00
C LYS A 396 7.09 -12.40 24.54
N SER A 397 8.11 -12.66 23.73
CA SER A 397 7.90 -13.07 22.33
C SER A 397 7.24 -14.46 22.22
N ILE A 398 7.55 -15.39 23.12
CA ILE A 398 6.92 -16.72 23.20
C ILE A 398 5.46 -16.58 23.63
N GLN A 399 5.15 -15.72 24.60
CA GLN A 399 3.78 -15.47 25.02
C GLN A 399 2.96 -14.81 23.91
N GLU A 400 3.48 -13.78 23.24
CA GLU A 400 2.85 -13.18 22.05
C GLU A 400 2.55 -14.22 20.96
N ILE A 401 3.42 -15.22 20.76
CA ILE A 401 3.19 -16.31 19.81
C ILE A 401 2.05 -17.22 20.27
N LYS A 402 2.00 -17.59 21.56
CA LYS A 402 0.88 -18.36 22.13
C LYS A 402 -0.45 -17.61 21.99
N ASP A 403 -0.47 -16.32 22.33
CA ASP A 403 -1.68 -15.49 22.26
C ASP A 403 -2.18 -15.34 20.82
N LYS A 404 -1.26 -15.14 19.86
CA LYS A 404 -1.60 -15.11 18.42
C LYS A 404 -2.12 -16.47 17.92
N GLN A 405 -1.62 -17.59 18.44
CA GLN A 405 -2.15 -18.93 18.13
C GLN A 405 -3.55 -19.15 18.73
N GLN A 406 -3.80 -18.71 19.97
CA GLN A 406 -5.13 -18.76 20.59
C GLN A 406 -6.15 -17.86 19.88
N LEU A 407 -5.76 -16.66 19.45
CA LEU A 407 -6.61 -15.79 18.63
C LEU A 407 -6.93 -16.44 17.27
N GLN A 408 -5.97 -17.13 16.65
CA GLN A 408 -6.22 -17.88 15.41
C GLN A 408 -7.14 -19.09 15.61
N SER A 409 -7.07 -19.82 16.75
CA SER A 409 -8.00 -20.92 17.01
C SER A 409 -9.42 -20.41 17.30
N LYS A 410 -9.56 -19.34 18.10
CA LYS A 410 -10.85 -18.64 18.31
C LYS A 410 -11.45 -18.15 16.99
N LEU A 411 -10.66 -17.49 16.12
CA LEU A 411 -11.12 -17.05 14.78
C LEU A 411 -11.50 -18.20 13.85
N LYS A 412 -10.84 -19.37 13.93
CA LYS A 412 -11.24 -20.58 13.19
C LYS A 412 -12.57 -21.12 13.72
N TYR A 413 -12.75 -21.17 15.03
CA TYR A 413 -13.99 -21.62 15.68
C TYR A 413 -15.16 -20.70 15.32
N GLU A 414 -15.02 -19.37 15.45
CA GLU A 414 -16.04 -18.40 15.03
C GLU A 414 -16.43 -18.53 13.56
N LYS A 415 -15.45 -18.71 12.65
CA LYS A 415 -15.73 -18.89 11.22
C LYS A 415 -16.45 -20.22 10.94
N SER A 416 -16.21 -21.25 11.75
CA SER A 416 -16.97 -22.50 11.72
C SER A 416 -18.41 -22.31 12.22
N LEU A 417 -18.59 -21.62 13.36
CA LEU A 417 -19.89 -21.32 13.95
C LEU A 417 -20.76 -20.46 13.02
N LYS A 418 -20.19 -19.38 12.46
CA LYS A 418 -20.85 -18.49 11.49
C LYS A 418 -21.24 -19.25 10.20
N ARG A 419 -20.46 -20.23 9.75
CA ARG A 419 -20.86 -21.12 8.65
C ARG A 419 -22.06 -22.00 9.04
N LYS A 420 -21.99 -22.73 10.16
CA LYS A 420 -23.11 -23.56 10.65
C LYS A 420 -24.43 -22.76 10.80
N LEU A 421 -24.35 -21.52 11.30
CA LEU A 421 -25.51 -20.64 11.42
C LEU A 421 -26.06 -20.19 10.05
N LEU A 422 -25.19 -19.85 9.09
CA LEU A 422 -25.60 -19.51 7.72
C LEU A 422 -26.20 -20.72 6.97
N ASP A 423 -25.65 -21.91 7.19
CA ASP A 423 -26.16 -23.16 6.59
C ASP A 423 -27.53 -23.51 7.20
N LYS A 424 -27.74 -23.35 8.52
CA LYS A 424 -29.06 -23.49 9.15
C LYS A 424 -30.06 -22.49 8.58
N LEU A 425 -29.72 -21.19 8.56
CA LEU A 425 -30.57 -20.15 7.95
C LEU A 425 -30.87 -20.39 6.46
N ALA A 426 -30.00 -21.11 5.74
CA ALA A 426 -30.24 -21.51 4.36
C ALA A 426 -31.15 -22.75 4.22
N ILE A 427 -31.23 -23.61 5.24
CA ILE A 427 -32.22 -24.69 5.36
C ILE A 427 -33.58 -24.08 5.73
N ASP A 428 -33.63 -23.27 6.80
CA ASP A 428 -34.85 -22.60 7.27
C ASP A 428 -35.54 -21.82 6.12
N LYS A 429 -34.76 -21.08 5.32
CA LYS A 429 -35.26 -20.34 4.13
C LYS A 429 -35.68 -21.22 2.95
N ARG A 430 -35.24 -22.48 2.88
CA ARG A 430 -35.76 -23.46 1.89
C ARG A 430 -37.06 -24.09 2.38
N GLU A 431 -37.18 -24.35 3.68
CA GLU A 431 -38.39 -24.91 4.27
C GLU A 431 -39.54 -23.91 4.30
N ALA A 432 -39.28 -22.65 4.67
CA ALA A 432 -40.24 -21.57 4.53
C ALA A 432 -40.77 -21.48 3.08
N LYS A 433 -39.88 -21.53 2.09
CA LYS A 433 -40.25 -21.54 0.67
C LYS A 433 -40.98 -22.78 0.19
N LYS A 434 -40.75 -23.96 0.81
CA LYS A 434 -41.59 -25.14 0.56
C LYS A 434 -43.01 -24.87 1.04
N ARG A 435 -43.17 -24.41 2.28
CA ARG A 435 -44.49 -24.10 2.88
C ARG A 435 -45.23 -23.00 2.10
N GLU A 436 -44.55 -21.94 1.68
CA GLU A 436 -45.11 -20.90 0.78
C GLU A 436 -45.65 -21.52 -0.53
N LEU A 437 -44.88 -22.38 -1.19
CA LEU A 437 -45.28 -23.04 -2.44
C LEU A 437 -46.38 -24.10 -2.24
N GLU A 438 -46.49 -24.65 -1.04
CA GLU A 438 -47.50 -25.65 -0.65
C GLU A 438 -48.86 -24.98 -0.39
N VAL A 439 -48.88 -23.86 0.32
CA VAL A 439 -50.07 -22.99 0.46
C VAL A 439 -50.54 -22.49 -0.90
N ILE A 440 -49.63 -22.03 -1.77
CA ILE A 440 -49.98 -21.59 -3.15
C ILE A 440 -50.58 -22.74 -3.99
N ARG A 441 -50.18 -24.00 -3.74
CA ARG A 441 -50.79 -25.18 -4.38
C ARG A 441 -52.17 -25.49 -3.83
N GLN A 442 -52.38 -25.38 -2.53
CA GLN A 442 -53.68 -25.55 -1.87
C GLN A 442 -54.67 -24.48 -2.38
N GLU A 443 -54.31 -23.19 -2.29
CA GLU A 443 -55.11 -22.09 -2.84
C GLU A 443 -55.49 -22.30 -4.32
N LYS A 444 -54.55 -22.79 -5.15
CA LYS A 444 -54.83 -23.05 -6.56
C LYS A 444 -55.80 -24.21 -6.74
N ALA A 445 -55.64 -25.29 -5.97
CA ALA A 445 -56.53 -26.45 -6.03
C ALA A 445 -57.94 -26.11 -5.54
N GLU A 446 -58.07 -25.25 -4.52
CA GLU A 446 -59.36 -24.73 -4.03
C GLU A 446 -60.04 -23.86 -5.09
N LYS A 447 -59.34 -22.88 -5.67
CA LYS A 447 -59.87 -22.04 -6.76
C LYS A 447 -60.25 -22.84 -8.01
N GLU A 448 -59.57 -23.96 -8.26
CA GLU A 448 -59.93 -24.90 -9.33
C GLU A 448 -61.16 -25.77 -9.00
N ARG A 449 -61.43 -26.05 -7.71
CA ARG A 449 -62.70 -26.66 -7.25
C ARG A 449 -63.86 -25.66 -7.35
N GLU A 450 -63.68 -24.44 -6.84
CA GLU A 450 -64.66 -23.34 -6.93
C GLU A 450 -65.10 -23.10 -8.39
N LEU A 451 -64.14 -23.04 -9.32
CA LEU A 451 -64.41 -22.91 -10.76
C LEU A 451 -65.25 -24.08 -11.30
N ARG A 452 -64.89 -25.32 -10.98
CA ARG A 452 -65.64 -26.52 -11.42
C ARG A 452 -67.06 -26.57 -10.82
N GLU A 453 -67.25 -26.10 -9.59
CA GLU A 453 -68.56 -26.01 -8.95
C GLU A 453 -69.42 -24.90 -9.54
N HIS A 454 -68.83 -23.73 -9.83
CA HIS A 454 -69.49 -22.64 -10.55
C HIS A 454 -69.86 -23.04 -12.00
N GLU A 455 -69.02 -23.80 -12.70
CA GLU A 455 -69.34 -24.39 -14.01
C GLU A 455 -70.49 -25.40 -13.93
N ARG A 456 -70.49 -26.29 -12.93
CA ARG A 456 -71.61 -27.21 -12.64
C ARG A 456 -72.90 -26.45 -12.38
N TYR A 457 -72.85 -25.40 -11.57
CA TYR A 457 -73.99 -24.52 -11.30
C TYR A 457 -74.50 -23.83 -12.57
N GLN A 458 -73.62 -23.21 -13.37
CA GLN A 458 -74.01 -22.59 -14.64
C GLN A 458 -74.63 -23.60 -15.61
N ASN A 459 -74.11 -24.82 -15.69
CA ASN A 459 -74.65 -25.85 -16.57
C ASN A 459 -76.01 -26.38 -16.07
N ARG A 460 -76.21 -26.52 -14.75
CA ARG A 460 -77.53 -26.79 -14.14
C ARG A 460 -78.54 -25.67 -14.46
N MET A 461 -78.12 -24.41 -14.38
CA MET A 461 -78.97 -23.26 -14.72
C MET A 461 -79.26 -23.14 -16.22
N LYS A 462 -78.37 -23.61 -17.12
CA LYS A 462 -78.67 -23.74 -18.56
C LYS A 462 -79.70 -24.85 -18.83
N LEU A 463 -79.61 -25.99 -18.13
CA LEU A 463 -80.59 -27.07 -18.20
C LEU A 463 -81.97 -26.57 -17.79
N LEU A 464 -82.11 -26.02 -16.57
CA LEU A 464 -83.38 -25.49 -16.05
C LEU A 464 -84.02 -24.42 -16.96
N ARG A 465 -83.20 -23.62 -17.67
CA ARG A 465 -83.70 -22.66 -18.69
C ARG A 465 -84.23 -23.37 -19.94
N ARG A 466 -83.54 -24.41 -20.41
CA ARG A 466 -83.98 -25.23 -21.55
C ARG A 466 -85.26 -26.00 -21.23
N ASP A 467 -85.32 -26.61 -20.05
CA ASP A 467 -86.48 -27.37 -19.58
C ASP A 467 -87.71 -26.45 -19.46
N ARG A 468 -87.52 -25.24 -18.92
CA ARG A 468 -88.57 -24.20 -18.88
C ARG A 468 -88.97 -23.70 -20.27
N GLN A 469 -88.05 -23.60 -21.23
CA GLN A 469 -88.37 -23.26 -22.62
C GLN A 469 -89.16 -24.36 -23.32
N LEU A 470 -88.86 -25.64 -23.07
CA LEU A 470 -89.62 -26.78 -23.57
C LEU A 470 -91.04 -26.79 -22.99
N ALA A 471 -91.17 -26.61 -21.67
CA ALA A 471 -92.47 -26.48 -21.02
C ALA A 471 -93.32 -25.34 -21.60
N ILE A 472 -92.74 -24.16 -21.85
CA ILE A 472 -93.43 -23.03 -22.51
C ILE A 472 -93.83 -23.39 -23.95
N SER A 473 -92.97 -24.09 -24.71
CA SER A 473 -93.29 -24.59 -26.05
C SER A 473 -94.52 -25.49 -26.04
N ASP A 474 -94.58 -26.42 -25.08
CA ASP A 474 -95.63 -27.44 -25.05
C ASP A 474 -96.94 -26.89 -24.46
N GLU A 475 -96.85 -25.90 -23.56
CA GLU A 475 -97.98 -25.08 -23.13
C GLU A 475 -98.53 -24.20 -24.27
N GLN A 476 -97.66 -23.65 -25.13
CA GLN A 476 -98.06 -22.92 -26.33
C GLN A 476 -98.71 -23.85 -27.38
N LYS A 477 -98.24 -25.10 -27.53
CA LYS A 477 -98.92 -26.10 -28.38
C LYS A 477 -100.31 -26.44 -27.87
N LYS A 478 -100.49 -26.63 -26.55
CA LYS A 478 -101.82 -26.80 -25.94
C LYS A 478 -102.75 -25.62 -26.25
N LYS A 479 -102.29 -24.39 -26.00
CA LYS A 479 -103.07 -23.17 -26.26
C LYS A 479 -103.37 -22.98 -27.76
N GLY A 480 -102.48 -23.41 -28.66
CA GLY A 480 -102.74 -23.44 -30.11
C GLY A 480 -103.87 -24.42 -30.50
N LEU A 481 -103.96 -25.58 -29.86
CA LEU A 481 -105.06 -26.53 -30.07
C LEU A 481 -106.38 -26.00 -29.51
N GLU A 482 -106.36 -25.37 -28.33
CA GLU A 482 -107.52 -24.68 -27.75
C GLU A 482 -108.01 -23.52 -28.64
N ILE A 483 -107.11 -22.71 -29.17
CA ILE A 483 -107.44 -21.62 -30.12
C ILE A 483 -108.08 -22.16 -31.39
N ASN A 484 -107.58 -23.26 -31.96
CA ASN A 484 -108.21 -23.88 -33.15
C ASN A 484 -109.61 -24.46 -32.85
N HIS A 485 -109.83 -24.96 -31.63
CA HIS A 485 -111.16 -25.40 -31.17
C HIS A 485 -112.12 -24.21 -30.88
N ILE A 486 -111.58 -23.03 -30.59
CA ILE A 486 -112.37 -21.78 -30.43
C ILE A 486 -112.69 -21.17 -31.81
N ILE A 487 -111.75 -21.15 -32.75
CA ILE A 487 -111.98 -20.63 -34.12
C ILE A 487 -113.10 -21.42 -34.81
N THR A 488 -113.06 -22.77 -34.74
CA THR A 488 -114.11 -23.64 -35.31
C THR A 488 -115.47 -23.53 -34.62
N LYS A 489 -115.56 -22.89 -33.44
CA LYS A 489 -116.83 -22.47 -32.82
C LYS A 489 -117.25 -21.08 -33.30
N LEU A 490 -116.34 -20.10 -33.31
CA LEU A 490 -116.61 -18.73 -33.73
C LEU A 490 -117.00 -18.58 -35.22
N GLU A 491 -116.60 -19.52 -36.07
CA GLU A 491 -117.06 -19.58 -37.47
C GLU A 491 -118.53 -19.97 -37.62
N ARG A 492 -119.17 -20.55 -36.59
CA ARG A 492 -120.60 -20.91 -36.60
C ARG A 492 -121.53 -19.82 -36.06
N GLU A 493 -121.01 -18.78 -35.41
CA GLU A 493 -121.83 -17.71 -34.79
C GLU A 493 -121.85 -16.38 -35.58
N LYS A 494 -121.08 -16.27 -36.66
CA LYS A 494 -120.93 -15.06 -37.51
C LYS A 494 -122.16 -14.63 -38.33
N VAL A 495 -123.37 -15.01 -37.92
CA VAL A 495 -124.65 -14.65 -38.58
C VAL A 495 -125.51 -13.71 -37.73
N LYS A 496 -125.15 -13.41 -36.47
CA LYS A 496 -125.92 -12.50 -35.61
C LYS A 496 -125.07 -11.38 -34.98
N ILE A 497 -125.72 -10.21 -34.89
CA ILE A 497 -125.28 -8.97 -34.24
C ILE A 497 -124.13 -8.22 -34.95
N ALA A 498 -124.51 -7.40 -35.92
CA ALA A 498 -123.91 -6.08 -36.11
C ALA A 498 -124.70 -5.05 -35.28
N LYS A 499 -124.06 -4.37 -34.31
CA LYS A 499 -124.42 -3.03 -33.79
C LYS A 499 -123.38 -2.53 -32.76
N SER A 500 -123.37 -1.20 -32.56
CA SER A 500 -122.58 -0.38 -31.62
C SER A 500 -121.03 -0.46 -31.66
N SER A 501 -120.41 0.63 -32.11
CA SER A 501 -119.13 1.18 -31.58
C SER A 501 -118.72 2.49 -32.30
N LYS A 502 -119.68 3.40 -32.53
CA LYS A 502 -119.44 4.68 -33.23
C LYS A 502 -118.61 5.66 -32.39
N ASP A 503 -118.55 5.44 -31.08
CA ASP A 503 -118.06 6.39 -30.07
C ASP A 503 -116.56 6.28 -29.80
N LYS A 504 -115.90 5.24 -30.33
CA LYS A 504 -114.46 4.98 -30.10
C LYS A 504 -113.51 5.83 -30.98
N ILE A 505 -114.07 6.72 -31.80
CA ILE A 505 -113.33 7.56 -32.76
C ILE A 505 -113.04 8.97 -32.20
N LEU A 506 -113.78 9.43 -31.18
CA LEU A 506 -113.63 10.78 -30.62
C LEU A 506 -112.45 10.94 -29.64
N SER A 507 -112.14 9.91 -28.84
CA SER A 507 -111.05 9.97 -27.85
C SER A 507 -109.65 10.07 -28.48
N LEU A 508 -109.40 9.33 -29.57
CA LEU A 508 -108.12 9.30 -30.29
C LEU A 508 -107.73 10.64 -30.96
N LYS A 509 -108.60 11.65 -30.92
CA LYS A 509 -108.33 12.97 -31.50
C LYS A 509 -107.64 13.92 -30.51
N GLN A 510 -107.90 13.82 -29.20
CA GLN A 510 -107.34 14.71 -28.18
C GLN A 510 -105.88 14.35 -27.82
N GLU A 511 -105.54 13.07 -27.79
CA GLU A 511 -104.19 12.57 -27.48
C GLU A 511 -103.13 12.94 -28.55
N LYS A 512 -103.58 13.34 -29.76
CA LYS A 512 -102.71 13.66 -30.90
C LYS A 512 -102.10 15.06 -30.84
N ASP A 513 -102.77 16.01 -30.18
CA ASP A 513 -102.33 17.41 -30.14
C ASP A 513 -101.49 17.76 -28.90
N SER A 514 -101.61 17.01 -27.79
CA SER A 514 -100.68 17.13 -26.65
C SER A 514 -99.23 16.83 -27.06
N LEU A 515 -99.02 15.70 -27.77
CA LEU A 515 -97.73 15.21 -28.27
C LEU A 515 -97.04 16.18 -29.26
N ARG A 516 -97.78 17.11 -29.88
CA ARG A 516 -97.21 18.15 -30.74
C ARG A 516 -96.46 19.21 -29.91
N SER A 517 -96.98 19.58 -28.74
CA SER A 517 -96.42 20.64 -27.89
C SER A 517 -95.06 20.27 -27.27
N GLU A 518 -94.85 19.00 -26.93
CA GLU A 518 -93.57 18.52 -26.39
C GLU A 518 -92.47 18.46 -27.47
N LYS A 519 -92.85 18.08 -28.70
CA LYS A 519 -91.92 17.99 -29.83
C LYS A 519 -91.28 19.34 -30.17
N GLU A 520 -92.03 20.45 -30.08
CA GLU A 520 -91.47 21.79 -30.26
C GLU A 520 -90.48 22.17 -29.14
N LYS A 521 -90.83 21.91 -27.88
CA LYS A 521 -89.96 22.20 -26.72
C LYS A 521 -88.62 21.46 -26.83
N LEU A 522 -88.65 20.19 -27.21
CA LEU A 522 -87.44 19.38 -27.46
C LEU A 522 -86.64 19.85 -28.68
N SER A 523 -87.30 20.40 -29.72
CA SER A 523 -86.60 20.92 -30.90
C SER A 523 -85.76 22.15 -30.57
N ARG A 524 -86.32 23.09 -29.78
CA ARG A 524 -85.63 24.35 -29.41
C ARG A 524 -84.42 24.14 -28.47
N SER A 525 -84.41 23.11 -27.63
CA SER A 525 -83.21 22.77 -26.83
C SER A 525 -82.11 22.10 -27.66
N LEU A 526 -82.49 21.36 -28.71
CA LEU A 526 -81.58 20.71 -29.66
C LEU A 526 -80.85 21.72 -30.57
N GLU A 527 -81.41 22.92 -30.79
CA GLU A 527 -80.72 23.99 -31.52
C GLU A 527 -79.73 24.74 -30.64
N LYS A 528 -80.07 25.01 -29.38
CA LYS A 528 -79.18 25.70 -28.43
C LYS A 528 -77.88 24.91 -28.19
N THR A 529 -78.01 23.60 -28.00
CA THR A 529 -76.86 22.68 -27.83
C THR A 529 -75.99 22.53 -29.08
N LYS A 530 -76.54 22.66 -30.30
CA LYS A 530 -75.74 22.71 -31.54
C LYS A 530 -74.86 23.95 -31.61
N GLY A 531 -75.33 25.10 -31.12
CA GLY A 531 -74.54 26.33 -31.04
C GLY A 531 -73.31 26.17 -30.14
N GLU A 532 -73.51 25.64 -28.94
CA GLU A 532 -72.44 25.37 -27.96
C GLU A 532 -71.37 24.41 -28.52
N ILE A 533 -71.80 23.35 -29.22
CA ILE A 533 -70.89 22.41 -29.91
C ILE A 533 -70.06 23.11 -30.99
N SER A 534 -70.64 24.03 -31.76
CA SER A 534 -69.93 24.77 -32.81
C SER A 534 -68.82 25.67 -32.24
N GLU A 535 -69.06 26.33 -31.10
CA GLU A 535 -68.02 27.12 -30.43
C GLU A 535 -66.88 26.26 -29.85
N LEU A 536 -67.21 25.12 -29.26
CA LEU A 536 -66.22 24.19 -28.73
C LEU A 536 -65.34 23.64 -29.86
N GLN A 537 -65.91 23.35 -31.02
CA GLN A 537 -65.17 22.91 -32.21
C GLN A 537 -64.14 23.95 -32.66
N LYS A 538 -64.54 25.23 -32.77
CA LYS A 538 -63.63 26.34 -33.13
C LYS A 538 -62.47 26.49 -32.13
N LYS A 539 -62.73 26.27 -30.83
CA LYS A 539 -61.70 26.32 -29.77
C LYS A 539 -60.72 25.13 -29.88
N ILE A 540 -61.19 23.95 -30.29
CA ILE A 540 -60.34 22.77 -30.56
C ILE A 540 -59.40 23.01 -31.75
N ASP A 541 -59.91 23.57 -32.86
CA ASP A 541 -59.11 23.80 -34.08
C ASP A 541 -57.92 24.77 -33.86
N VAL A 542 -58.09 25.77 -32.99
CA VAL A 542 -57.02 26.71 -32.59
C VAL A 542 -55.96 26.03 -31.73
N LEU A 543 -56.38 25.15 -30.81
CA LEU A 543 -55.45 24.36 -29.99
C LEU A 543 -54.67 23.34 -30.84
N GLU A 544 -55.31 22.72 -31.84
CA GLU A 544 -54.62 21.83 -32.78
C GLU A 544 -53.53 22.52 -33.60
N LYS A 545 -53.80 23.73 -34.11
CA LYS A 545 -52.79 24.54 -34.84
C LYS A 545 -51.60 24.86 -33.93
N SER A 546 -51.87 25.37 -32.73
CA SER A 546 -50.86 25.68 -31.72
C SER A 546 -49.99 24.46 -31.36
N ASN A 547 -50.60 23.28 -31.23
CA ASN A 547 -49.89 22.03 -30.89
C ASN A 547 -49.01 21.51 -32.04
N LYS A 548 -49.39 21.77 -33.30
CA LYS A 548 -48.58 21.45 -34.50
C LYS A 548 -47.32 22.32 -34.57
N GLU A 549 -47.41 23.61 -34.21
CA GLU A 549 -46.25 24.51 -34.15
C GLU A 549 -45.29 24.16 -33.00
N LEU A 550 -45.81 23.89 -31.80
CA LEU A 550 -45.02 23.40 -30.67
C LEU A 550 -44.29 22.08 -31.01
N SER A 551 -44.96 21.17 -31.73
CA SER A 551 -44.34 19.93 -32.22
C SER A 551 -43.18 20.16 -33.18
N LYS A 552 -43.27 21.20 -34.04
CA LYS A 552 -42.20 21.59 -34.96
C LYS A 552 -40.99 22.19 -34.22
N ILE A 553 -41.24 23.12 -33.29
CA ILE A 553 -40.20 23.70 -32.42
C ILE A 553 -39.48 22.61 -31.61
N GLN A 554 -40.23 21.63 -31.07
CA GLN A 554 -39.67 20.49 -30.35
C GLN A 554 -38.80 19.60 -31.24
N PHE A 555 -39.18 19.38 -32.50
CA PHE A 555 -38.41 18.61 -33.47
C PHE A 555 -37.05 19.26 -33.79
N ASP A 556 -37.04 20.56 -34.07
CA ASP A 556 -35.81 21.29 -34.39
C ASP A 556 -34.87 21.43 -33.17
N TYR A 557 -35.44 21.61 -31.97
CA TYR A 557 -34.67 21.56 -30.72
C TYR A 557 -34.07 20.16 -30.47
N GLU A 558 -34.80 19.09 -30.77
CA GLU A 558 -34.26 17.72 -30.73
C GLU A 558 -33.14 17.49 -31.75
N LYS A 559 -33.23 18.08 -32.95
CA LYS A 559 -32.20 18.01 -33.99
C LYS A 559 -30.90 18.66 -33.52
N PHE A 560 -30.97 19.89 -33.03
CA PHE A 560 -29.83 20.63 -32.46
C PHE A 560 -29.13 19.83 -31.34
N HIS A 561 -29.88 19.21 -30.42
CA HIS A 561 -29.29 18.38 -29.37
C HIS A 561 -28.68 17.07 -29.90
N LYS A 562 -29.23 16.45 -30.95
CA LYS A 562 -28.61 15.26 -31.56
C LYS A 562 -27.23 15.59 -32.14
N ASP A 563 -27.11 16.69 -32.88
CA ASP A 563 -25.86 17.07 -33.54
C ASP A 563 -24.81 17.62 -32.55
N ARG A 564 -25.23 18.39 -31.54
CA ARG A 564 -24.37 18.76 -30.40
C ARG A 564 -23.79 17.54 -29.69
N ASN A 565 -24.56 16.47 -29.49
CA ASN A 565 -24.06 15.25 -28.85
C ASN A 565 -23.10 14.45 -29.74
N LYS A 566 -23.25 14.49 -31.08
CA LYS A 566 -22.22 13.97 -32.01
C LYS A 566 -20.90 14.73 -31.85
N LEU A 567 -20.95 16.06 -31.77
CA LEU A 567 -19.76 16.91 -31.60
C LEU A 567 -19.05 16.65 -30.26
N VAL A 568 -19.80 16.56 -29.16
CA VAL A 568 -19.21 16.25 -27.83
C VAL A 568 -18.60 14.85 -27.80
N THR A 569 -19.21 13.85 -28.45
CA THR A 569 -18.67 12.47 -28.45
C THR A 569 -17.50 12.26 -29.41
N THR A 570 -17.38 13.06 -30.48
CA THR A 570 -16.18 13.06 -31.35
C THR A 570 -15.00 13.78 -30.69
N LEU A 571 -15.24 14.93 -30.05
CA LEU A 571 -14.23 15.63 -29.25
C LEU A 571 -13.75 14.79 -28.06
N GLY A 572 -14.65 14.14 -27.32
CA GLY A 572 -14.30 13.25 -26.21
C GLY A 572 -13.33 12.15 -26.63
N LYS A 573 -13.63 11.45 -27.72
CA LYS A 573 -12.74 10.42 -28.29
C LYS A 573 -11.38 10.96 -28.73
N LYS A 574 -11.30 12.20 -29.23
CA LYS A 574 -10.03 12.84 -29.60
C LYS A 574 -9.15 13.03 -28.35
N TYR A 575 -9.71 13.57 -27.27
CA TYR A 575 -9.00 13.72 -26.00
C TYR A 575 -8.63 12.38 -25.35
N GLU A 576 -9.48 11.35 -25.43
CA GLU A 576 -9.16 10.00 -24.96
C GLU A 576 -7.94 9.42 -25.67
N MET A 577 -7.86 9.54 -27.01
CA MET A 577 -6.68 9.09 -27.78
C MET A 577 -5.42 9.93 -27.53
N GLU A 578 -5.56 11.23 -27.26
CA GLU A 578 -4.43 12.11 -26.93
C GLU A 578 -3.87 11.81 -25.53
N LEU A 579 -4.74 11.55 -24.55
CA LEU A 579 -4.35 11.07 -23.22
C LEU A 579 -3.70 9.68 -23.27
N GLU A 580 -4.26 8.76 -24.05
CA GLU A 580 -3.69 7.41 -24.22
C GLU A 580 -2.29 7.46 -24.85
N LYS A 581 -2.07 8.33 -25.85
CA LYS A 581 -0.73 8.58 -26.41
C LYS A 581 0.24 9.12 -25.34
N ALA A 582 -0.14 10.15 -24.60
CA ALA A 582 0.70 10.75 -23.57
C ALA A 582 1.06 9.77 -22.43
N MET A 583 0.11 8.90 -22.02
CA MET A 583 0.38 7.83 -21.05
C MET A 583 1.36 6.79 -21.59
N ASN A 584 1.15 6.31 -22.83
CA ASN A 584 2.06 5.35 -23.47
C ASN A 584 3.48 5.93 -23.66
N GLU A 585 3.60 7.24 -23.89
CA GLU A 585 4.88 7.94 -23.97
C GLU A 585 5.59 8.02 -22.62
N LYS A 586 4.86 8.36 -21.54
CA LYS A 586 5.42 8.33 -20.17
C LYS A 586 5.81 6.93 -19.70
N ASP A 587 5.07 5.89 -20.10
CA ASP A 587 5.49 4.50 -19.83
C ASP A 587 6.74 4.08 -20.63
N ARG A 588 6.94 4.61 -21.84
CA ARG A 588 8.19 4.43 -22.61
C ARG A 588 9.37 5.14 -21.95
N GLU A 589 9.21 6.39 -21.52
CA GLU A 589 10.21 7.13 -20.73
C GLU A 589 10.60 6.35 -19.46
N MET A 590 9.61 5.93 -18.66
CA MET A 590 9.84 5.18 -17.42
C MET A 590 10.46 3.80 -17.66
N SER A 591 10.13 3.14 -18.77
CA SER A 591 10.78 1.90 -19.21
C SER A 591 12.25 2.14 -19.56
N ASN A 592 12.57 3.23 -20.27
CA ASN A 592 13.93 3.57 -20.64
C ASN A 592 14.79 4.03 -19.44
N LEU A 593 14.22 4.81 -18.51
CA LEU A 593 14.84 5.16 -17.22
C LEU A 593 15.17 3.89 -16.40
N ARG A 594 14.24 2.92 -16.33
CA ARG A 594 14.49 1.63 -15.67
C ARG A 594 15.61 0.84 -16.32
N LYS A 595 15.68 0.79 -17.66
CA LYS A 595 16.79 0.16 -18.40
C LYS A 595 18.13 0.87 -18.11
N HIS A 596 18.16 2.20 -18.14
CA HIS A 596 19.35 3.00 -17.88
C HIS A 596 19.88 2.76 -16.45
N HIS A 597 19.02 2.85 -15.44
CA HIS A 597 19.40 2.59 -14.05
C HIS A 597 19.85 1.13 -13.83
N GLN A 598 19.17 0.16 -14.46
CA GLN A 598 19.61 -1.24 -14.41
C GLN A 598 20.98 -1.46 -15.07
N ASN A 599 21.30 -0.71 -16.13
CA ASN A 599 22.62 -0.72 -16.78
C ASN A 599 23.70 -0.07 -15.90
N GLN A 600 23.40 1.05 -15.23
CA GLN A 600 24.30 1.66 -14.23
C GLN A 600 24.62 0.67 -13.10
N LEU A 601 23.60 0.07 -12.47
CA LEU A 601 23.79 -0.94 -11.42
C LEU A 601 24.58 -2.16 -11.91
N ASN A 602 24.42 -2.57 -13.17
CA ASN A 602 25.20 -3.64 -13.78
C ASN A 602 26.67 -3.23 -14.02
N HIS A 603 26.94 -1.96 -14.37
CA HIS A 603 28.28 -1.41 -14.51
C HIS A 603 28.99 -1.32 -13.15
N GLU A 604 28.34 -0.77 -12.13
CA GLU A 604 28.88 -0.71 -10.76
C GLU A 604 29.21 -2.09 -10.21
N ARG A 605 28.31 -3.08 -10.40
CA ARG A 605 28.58 -4.48 -10.03
C ARG A 605 29.81 -5.04 -10.74
N LYS A 606 30.02 -4.76 -12.04
CA LYS A 606 31.23 -5.16 -12.77
C LYS A 606 32.48 -4.46 -12.21
N LYS A 607 32.40 -3.18 -11.84
CA LYS A 607 33.51 -2.42 -11.23
C LYS A 607 33.89 -3.00 -9.86
N ILE A 608 32.93 -3.13 -8.95
CA ILE A 608 33.11 -3.73 -7.61
C ILE A 608 33.66 -5.15 -7.71
N HIS A 609 33.17 -5.97 -8.66
CA HIS A 609 33.67 -7.33 -8.85
C HIS A 609 35.13 -7.37 -9.33
N LYS A 610 35.55 -6.47 -10.24
CA LYS A 610 36.95 -6.29 -10.63
C LYS A 610 37.83 -5.86 -9.44
N GLU A 611 37.36 -4.89 -8.65
CA GLU A 611 38.07 -4.39 -7.46
C GLU A 611 38.26 -5.48 -6.40
N ILE A 612 37.21 -6.27 -6.13
CA ILE A 612 37.27 -7.43 -5.22
C ILE A 612 38.26 -8.49 -5.75
N HIS A 613 38.20 -8.85 -7.03
CA HIS A 613 39.17 -9.80 -7.61
C HIS A 613 40.62 -9.28 -7.52
N HIS A 614 40.84 -8.00 -7.81
CA HIS A 614 42.16 -7.38 -7.73
C HIS A 614 42.69 -7.31 -6.28
N GLY A 615 41.82 -7.01 -5.31
CA GLY A 615 42.13 -7.03 -3.88
C GLY A 615 42.46 -8.43 -3.37
N ILE A 616 41.66 -9.44 -3.72
CA ILE A 616 41.93 -10.85 -3.40
C ILE A 616 43.26 -11.30 -4.00
N HIS A 617 43.51 -10.99 -5.29
CA HIS A 617 44.72 -11.44 -5.97
C HIS A 617 45.99 -10.77 -5.43
N LYS A 618 45.94 -9.47 -5.09
CA LYS A 618 46.99 -8.77 -4.34
C LYS A 618 47.20 -9.37 -2.94
N GLY A 619 46.11 -9.71 -2.23
CA GLY A 619 46.15 -10.33 -0.91
C GLY A 619 46.82 -11.71 -0.92
N ILE A 620 46.45 -12.57 -1.87
CA ILE A 620 47.08 -13.88 -2.08
C ILE A 620 48.56 -13.71 -2.43
N LYS A 621 48.91 -12.83 -3.38
CA LYS A 621 50.30 -12.64 -3.81
C LYS A 621 51.21 -12.16 -2.67
N ARG A 622 50.72 -11.31 -1.76
CA ARG A 622 51.45 -10.93 -0.53
C ARG A 622 51.61 -12.11 0.45
N ARG A 623 50.55 -12.90 0.69
CA ARG A 623 50.64 -14.06 1.60
C ARG A 623 51.60 -15.13 1.07
N VAL A 624 51.60 -15.39 -0.24
CA VAL A 624 52.55 -16.31 -0.87
C VAL A 624 53.98 -15.78 -0.74
N GLY A 625 54.20 -14.46 -0.92
CA GLY A 625 55.49 -13.81 -0.64
C GLY A 625 55.99 -14.09 0.79
N PHE A 626 55.20 -13.72 1.80
CA PHE A 626 55.56 -13.96 3.21
C PHE A 626 55.78 -15.44 3.58
N ILE A 627 55.12 -16.38 2.88
CA ILE A 627 55.32 -17.83 3.09
C ILE A 627 56.64 -18.29 2.44
N VAL A 628 57.01 -17.74 1.29
CA VAL A 628 58.29 -18.05 0.61
C VAL A 628 59.47 -17.40 1.35
N GLU A 629 59.31 -16.16 1.84
CA GLU A 629 60.29 -15.47 2.69
C GLU A 629 60.53 -16.27 3.97
N ARG A 630 59.48 -16.57 4.75
CA ARG A 630 59.61 -17.41 5.97
C ARG A 630 60.17 -18.80 5.71
N LYS A 631 59.96 -19.38 4.52
CA LYS A 631 60.59 -20.65 4.17
C LYS A 631 62.09 -20.47 3.93
N LYS A 632 62.53 -19.42 3.22
CA LYS A 632 63.95 -19.08 3.13
C LYS A 632 64.55 -18.83 4.50
N ASP A 633 63.92 -18.00 5.33
CA ASP A 633 64.41 -17.69 6.68
C ASP A 633 64.58 -18.98 7.52
N ALA A 634 63.68 -19.96 7.38
CA ALA A 634 63.79 -21.26 8.04
C ALA A 634 64.86 -22.17 7.41
N ASP A 635 64.91 -22.28 6.08
CA ASP A 635 65.89 -23.09 5.33
C ASP A 635 67.33 -22.55 5.54
N ASP A 636 67.51 -21.24 5.71
CA ASP A 636 68.81 -20.60 5.92
C ASP A 636 69.23 -20.61 7.41
N ASN A 637 68.29 -20.45 8.36
CA ASN A 637 68.57 -20.72 9.78
C ASN A 637 68.94 -22.19 10.04
N ALA A 638 68.31 -23.14 9.33
CA ALA A 638 68.66 -24.56 9.42
C ALA A 638 70.11 -24.81 9.00
N LYS A 639 70.57 -24.20 7.90
CA LYS A 639 71.98 -24.24 7.46
C LYS A 639 72.92 -23.58 8.47
N HIS A 640 72.51 -22.48 9.11
CA HIS A 640 73.34 -21.82 10.13
C HIS A 640 73.51 -22.71 11.37
N LEU A 641 72.44 -23.37 11.83
CA LEU A 641 72.49 -24.34 12.93
C LEU A 641 73.33 -25.58 12.56
N GLU A 642 73.25 -26.05 11.32
CA GLU A 642 74.08 -27.15 10.81
C GLU A 642 75.56 -26.75 10.71
N TYR A 643 75.85 -25.51 10.28
CA TYR A 643 77.20 -24.96 10.24
C TYR A 643 77.80 -24.79 11.64
N GLU A 644 77.05 -24.25 12.61
CA GLU A 644 77.52 -24.16 14.01
C GLU A 644 77.71 -25.53 14.64
N LYS A 645 76.81 -26.49 14.40
CA LYS A 645 76.97 -27.88 14.85
C LYS A 645 78.25 -28.51 14.29
N ASN A 646 78.54 -28.30 13.00
CA ASN A 646 79.76 -28.80 12.36
C ASN A 646 81.03 -28.05 12.80
N ARG A 647 80.92 -26.78 13.21
CA ARG A 647 82.00 -26.02 13.83
C ARG A 647 82.32 -26.52 15.24
N VAL A 648 81.31 -26.72 16.08
CA VAL A 648 81.48 -27.26 17.45
C VAL A 648 82.06 -28.68 17.44
N LEU A 649 81.86 -29.45 16.36
CA LEU A 649 82.51 -30.75 16.13
C LEU A 649 83.94 -30.66 15.55
N ARG A 650 84.42 -29.47 15.14
CA ARG A 650 85.80 -29.23 14.68
C ARG A 650 86.67 -28.52 15.72
N ASP A 651 86.09 -27.61 16.52
CA ASP A 651 86.77 -26.85 17.57
C ASP A 651 87.01 -27.73 18.83
N GLY A 652 87.61 -28.91 18.62
CA GLY A 652 87.72 -30.00 19.59
C GLY A 652 88.79 -29.83 20.66
N ASN A 653 88.63 -28.88 21.58
CA ASN A 653 89.26 -28.91 22.92
C ASN A 653 88.68 -27.86 23.90
N PHE A 654 87.50 -28.11 24.48
CA PHE A 654 87.03 -27.36 25.65
C PHE A 654 86.38 -28.28 26.70
N LYS A 655 86.64 -28.00 27.98
CA LYS A 655 86.38 -28.92 29.10
C LYS A 655 84.88 -29.21 29.31
N ILE A 656 84.57 -30.48 29.51
CA ILE A 656 83.20 -31.00 29.60
C ILE A 656 82.64 -30.82 31.02
N SER A 657 81.89 -29.73 31.25
CA SER A 657 80.99 -29.62 32.41
C SER A 657 79.83 -28.64 32.20
N SER A 658 80.02 -27.56 31.45
CA SER A 658 79.00 -26.51 31.20
C SER A 658 77.99 -26.83 30.10
N ASN A 659 78.32 -27.74 29.17
CA ASN A 659 77.62 -27.81 27.88
C ASN A 659 76.25 -28.50 27.92
N ASN A 660 75.92 -29.28 28.95
CA ASN A 660 74.64 -30.01 29.01
C ASN A 660 73.44 -29.07 28.94
N LYS A 661 73.45 -27.92 29.63
CA LYS A 661 72.36 -26.93 29.57
C LYS A 661 72.20 -26.28 28.19
N ILE A 662 73.28 -26.13 27.43
CA ILE A 662 73.22 -25.58 26.06
C ILE A 662 72.65 -26.65 25.10
N ILE A 663 73.05 -27.91 25.28
CA ILE A 663 72.54 -29.05 24.51
C ILE A 663 71.05 -29.31 24.82
N GLU A 664 70.63 -29.17 26.08
CA GLU A 664 69.21 -29.21 26.49
C GLU A 664 68.41 -28.02 25.93
N GLY A 665 68.98 -26.81 25.95
CA GLY A 665 68.39 -25.64 25.30
C GLY A 665 68.12 -25.89 23.82
N LEU A 666 69.15 -26.27 23.06
CA LEU A 666 69.05 -26.59 21.64
C LEU A 666 68.12 -27.78 21.36
N ARG A 667 68.08 -28.81 22.23
CA ARG A 667 67.10 -29.91 22.11
C ARG A 667 65.66 -29.39 22.26
N THR A 668 65.35 -28.62 23.31
CA THR A 668 63.98 -28.12 23.52
C THR A 668 63.57 -27.06 22.49
N GLU A 669 64.51 -26.35 21.86
CA GLU A 669 64.21 -25.47 20.72
C GLU A 669 63.98 -26.27 19.42
N LEU A 670 64.76 -27.33 19.17
CA LEU A 670 64.54 -28.25 18.05
C LEU A 670 63.20 -29.00 18.20
N GLU A 671 62.83 -29.41 19.41
CA GLU A 671 61.52 -30.01 19.71
C GLU A 671 60.37 -29.03 19.47
N LYS A 672 60.50 -27.76 19.90
CA LYS A 672 59.50 -26.71 19.58
C LYS A 672 59.39 -26.48 18.07
N ALA A 673 60.51 -26.38 17.36
CA ALA A 673 60.54 -26.22 15.91
C ALA A 673 59.88 -27.42 15.19
N ASN A 674 60.14 -28.65 15.66
CA ASN A 674 59.49 -29.86 15.14
C ASN A 674 57.99 -29.89 15.46
N ALA A 675 57.57 -29.46 16.66
CA ALA A 675 56.16 -29.40 17.05
C ALA A 675 55.38 -28.34 16.24
N ASP A 676 55.95 -27.14 16.02
CA ASP A 676 55.32 -26.13 15.16
C ASP A 676 55.37 -26.51 13.67
N ASN A 677 56.36 -27.28 13.22
CA ASN A 677 56.39 -27.88 11.87
C ASN A 677 55.28 -28.94 11.71
N GLU A 678 55.12 -29.87 12.65
CA GLU A 678 54.00 -30.81 12.67
C GLU A 678 52.63 -30.11 12.69
N LYS A 679 52.50 -29.05 13.49
CA LYS A 679 51.30 -28.20 13.54
C LYS A 679 51.05 -27.48 12.21
N ALA A 680 52.09 -27.00 11.54
CA ALA A 680 51.98 -26.44 10.20
C ALA A 680 51.56 -27.49 9.15
N LYS A 681 52.13 -28.72 9.20
CA LYS A 681 51.70 -29.85 8.34
C LYS A 681 50.22 -30.19 8.55
N ARG A 682 49.76 -30.24 9.80
CA ARG A 682 48.34 -30.45 10.15
C ARG A 682 47.46 -29.34 9.57
N MET A 683 47.79 -28.07 9.79
CA MET A 683 47.04 -26.95 9.19
C MET A 683 47.03 -26.98 7.66
N ILE A 684 48.12 -27.43 7.01
CA ILE A 684 48.17 -27.63 5.55
C ILE A 684 47.27 -28.79 5.10
N LYS A 685 47.19 -29.88 5.88
CA LYS A 685 46.25 -30.98 5.64
C LYS A 685 44.80 -30.52 5.77
N ASP A 686 44.46 -29.83 6.87
CA ASP A 686 43.13 -29.28 7.11
C ASP A 686 42.69 -28.32 5.99
N LEU A 687 43.61 -27.50 5.47
CA LEU A 687 43.36 -26.59 4.35
C LEU A 687 43.16 -27.33 3.01
N LYS A 688 43.86 -28.45 2.77
CA LYS A 688 43.62 -29.32 1.61
C LYS A 688 42.25 -29.99 1.71
N GLU A 689 41.93 -30.59 2.85
CA GLU A 689 40.64 -31.27 3.07
C GLU A 689 39.45 -30.30 2.97
N ASN A 690 39.58 -29.08 3.50
CA ASN A 690 38.60 -28.03 3.31
C ASN A 690 38.48 -27.59 1.85
N LYS A 691 39.58 -27.50 1.08
CA LYS A 691 39.51 -27.21 -0.36
C LYS A 691 38.76 -28.32 -1.10
N ASP A 692 39.10 -29.57 -0.85
CA ASP A 692 38.52 -30.72 -1.54
C ASP A 692 37.05 -30.93 -1.16
N TYR A 693 36.67 -30.66 0.09
CA TYR A 693 35.27 -30.62 0.51
C TYR A 693 34.47 -29.53 -0.25
N ASN A 694 35.02 -28.31 -0.34
CA ASN A 694 34.38 -27.22 -1.08
C ASN A 694 34.30 -27.50 -2.59
N GLU A 695 35.30 -28.17 -3.18
CA GLU A 695 35.25 -28.64 -4.57
C GLU A 695 34.18 -29.72 -4.78
N ARG A 696 34.09 -30.74 -3.91
CA ARG A 696 33.03 -31.76 -3.96
C ARG A 696 31.64 -31.11 -3.87
N ARG A 697 31.46 -30.18 -2.94
CA ARG A 697 30.22 -29.41 -2.77
C ARG A 697 29.89 -28.53 -3.99
N LEU A 698 30.89 -27.93 -4.63
CA LEU A 698 30.71 -27.20 -5.89
C LEU A 698 30.33 -28.11 -7.07
N ARG A 699 30.85 -29.36 -7.11
CA ARG A 699 30.44 -30.37 -8.10
C ARG A 699 28.99 -30.82 -7.86
N GLN A 700 28.59 -31.06 -6.61
CA GLN A 700 27.19 -31.34 -6.23
C GLN A 700 26.23 -30.21 -6.61
N ILE A 701 26.56 -28.96 -6.28
CA ILE A 701 25.73 -27.79 -6.65
C ILE A 701 25.63 -27.61 -8.18
N LYS A 702 26.61 -28.07 -8.95
CA LYS A 702 26.51 -28.10 -10.42
C LYS A 702 25.56 -29.21 -10.90
N THR A 703 25.68 -30.44 -10.39
CA THR A 703 24.81 -31.55 -10.83
C THR A 703 23.36 -31.38 -10.38
N GLU A 704 23.10 -30.83 -9.19
CA GLU A 704 21.76 -30.43 -8.75
C GLU A 704 21.15 -29.38 -9.69
N LYS A 705 21.93 -28.37 -10.12
CA LYS A 705 21.46 -27.37 -11.08
C LYS A 705 21.16 -27.95 -12.46
N SER A 706 21.98 -28.89 -12.94
CA SER A 706 21.69 -29.59 -14.20
C SER A 706 20.37 -30.35 -14.12
N ARG A 707 20.15 -31.11 -13.03
CA ARG A 707 18.89 -31.84 -12.79
C ARG A 707 17.68 -30.91 -12.74
N ILE A 708 17.74 -29.81 -11.99
CA ILE A 708 16.66 -28.82 -11.93
C ILE A 708 16.35 -28.23 -13.33
N ILE A 709 17.38 -27.99 -14.16
CA ILE A 709 17.20 -27.52 -15.54
C ILE A 709 16.59 -28.61 -16.44
N GLU A 710 16.88 -29.88 -16.19
CA GLU A 710 16.28 -31.02 -16.91
C GLU A 710 14.82 -31.27 -16.48
N ASP A 711 14.52 -31.15 -15.19
CA ASP A 711 13.15 -31.20 -14.63
C ASP A 711 12.30 -30.04 -15.18
N ASP A 712 12.83 -28.81 -15.21
CA ASP A 712 12.15 -27.64 -15.80
C ASP A 712 11.91 -27.83 -17.31
N LYS A 713 12.90 -28.37 -18.05
CA LYS A 713 12.73 -28.73 -19.47
C LYS A 713 11.64 -29.78 -19.66
N HIS A 714 11.61 -30.81 -18.82
CA HIS A 714 10.61 -31.88 -18.88
C HIS A 714 9.21 -31.36 -18.52
N ALA A 715 9.09 -30.51 -17.51
CA ALA A 715 7.84 -29.83 -17.16
C ALA A 715 7.34 -28.94 -18.32
N LEU A 716 8.23 -28.17 -18.96
CA LEU A 716 7.90 -27.37 -20.15
C LEU A 716 7.50 -28.23 -21.35
N TYR A 717 8.12 -29.40 -21.53
CA TYR A 717 7.73 -30.37 -22.56
C TYR A 717 6.33 -30.95 -22.29
N LEU A 718 6.02 -31.34 -21.05
CA LEU A 718 4.69 -31.81 -20.66
C LEU A 718 3.61 -30.72 -20.80
N ILE A 719 3.94 -29.45 -20.51
CA ILE A 719 3.05 -28.31 -20.76
C ILE A 719 2.81 -28.11 -22.26
N LYS A 720 3.86 -28.11 -23.09
CA LYS A 720 3.73 -28.05 -24.56
C LYS A 720 2.90 -29.21 -25.12
N ARG A 721 3.10 -30.44 -24.61
CA ARG A 721 2.32 -31.63 -25.01
C ARG A 721 0.84 -31.50 -24.63
N LYS A 722 0.52 -30.96 -23.45
CA LYS A 722 -0.88 -30.67 -23.06
C LYS A 722 -1.52 -29.61 -23.96
N LEU A 723 -0.84 -28.48 -24.17
CA LEU A 723 -1.32 -27.40 -25.06
C LEU A 723 -1.51 -27.89 -26.50
N ALA A 724 -0.66 -28.80 -26.99
CA ALA A 724 -0.83 -29.43 -28.31
C ALA A 724 -2.07 -30.35 -28.37
N TYR A 725 -2.34 -31.13 -27.31
CA TYR A 725 -3.56 -31.96 -27.22
C TYR A 725 -4.84 -31.11 -27.12
N GLU A 726 -4.80 -30.02 -26.35
CA GLU A 726 -5.91 -29.06 -26.23
C GLU A 726 -6.14 -28.32 -27.56
N SER A 727 -5.08 -27.90 -28.24
CA SER A 727 -5.14 -27.34 -29.60
C SER A 727 -5.72 -28.33 -30.62
N LYS A 728 -5.39 -29.62 -30.51
CA LYS A 728 -5.96 -30.65 -31.40
C LYS A 728 -7.46 -30.83 -31.17
N LYS A 729 -7.92 -30.91 -29.90
CA LYS A 729 -9.35 -30.90 -29.55
C LYS A 729 -10.09 -29.66 -30.08
N HIS A 730 -9.46 -28.49 -30.06
CA HIS A 730 -10.07 -27.28 -30.58
C HIS A 730 -10.28 -27.31 -32.11
N ARG A 731 -9.34 -27.86 -32.88
CA ARG A 731 -9.50 -27.99 -34.34
C ARG A 731 -10.69 -28.87 -34.75
N ASP A 732 -10.97 -29.91 -33.98
CA ASP A 732 -12.14 -30.76 -34.20
C ASP A 732 -13.44 -30.07 -33.76
N SER A 733 -13.40 -29.25 -32.68
CA SER A 733 -14.54 -28.41 -32.30
C SER A 733 -14.79 -27.28 -33.31
N ASP A 734 -13.76 -26.75 -33.98
CA ASP A 734 -13.88 -25.67 -34.97
C ASP A 734 -14.63 -26.13 -36.25
N LYS A 735 -14.51 -27.41 -36.62
CA LYS A 735 -15.32 -27.99 -37.71
C LYS A 735 -16.81 -28.01 -37.36
N LEU A 736 -17.14 -28.46 -36.15
CA LEU A 736 -18.51 -28.42 -35.61
C LEU A 736 -19.01 -26.97 -35.42
N ALA A 737 -18.14 -26.08 -34.95
CA ALA A 737 -18.47 -24.67 -34.76
C ALA A 737 -18.78 -23.95 -36.09
N LYS A 738 -18.09 -24.30 -37.19
CA LYS A 738 -18.38 -23.73 -38.52
C LYS A 738 -19.77 -24.09 -39.03
N MET A 739 -20.21 -25.34 -38.88
CA MET A 739 -21.59 -25.73 -39.23
C MET A 739 -22.60 -25.00 -38.32
N ALA A 740 -22.37 -25.01 -37.00
CA ALA A 740 -23.21 -24.29 -36.05
C ALA A 740 -23.21 -22.75 -36.25
N HIS A 741 -22.21 -22.18 -36.94
CA HIS A 741 -22.15 -20.76 -37.28
C HIS A 741 -23.04 -20.38 -38.47
N GLN A 742 -23.31 -21.29 -39.41
CA GLN A 742 -24.27 -21.04 -40.49
C GLN A 742 -25.72 -20.99 -39.96
N GLU A 743 -26.08 -21.90 -39.04
CA GLU A 743 -27.39 -21.85 -38.35
C GLU A 743 -27.50 -20.64 -37.41
N LYS A 744 -26.45 -20.37 -36.61
CA LYS A 744 -26.41 -19.15 -35.78
C LYS A 744 -26.48 -17.86 -36.59
N GLY A 745 -25.98 -17.83 -37.83
CA GLY A 745 -26.05 -16.64 -38.69
C GLY A 745 -27.48 -16.12 -38.80
N LYS A 746 -28.42 -17.00 -39.18
CA LYS A 746 -29.85 -16.68 -39.33
C LYS A 746 -30.47 -16.22 -38.00
N LEU A 747 -30.27 -17.01 -36.93
CA LEU A 747 -30.75 -16.68 -35.57
C LEU A 747 -30.14 -15.40 -34.97
N ILE A 748 -28.97 -14.96 -35.45
CA ILE A 748 -28.32 -13.71 -35.02
C ILE A 748 -28.94 -12.50 -35.72
N GLU A 749 -29.48 -12.62 -36.92
CA GLU A 749 -30.16 -11.51 -37.61
C GLU A 749 -31.54 -11.24 -37.03
N GLU A 750 -32.32 -12.29 -36.76
CA GLU A 750 -33.57 -12.20 -35.99
C GLU A 750 -33.31 -11.55 -34.62
N ARG A 751 -32.35 -12.06 -33.86
CA ARG A 751 -31.99 -11.50 -32.54
C ARG A 751 -31.42 -10.08 -32.62
N LYS A 752 -30.70 -9.69 -33.69
CA LYS A 752 -30.27 -8.29 -33.88
C LYS A 752 -31.50 -7.37 -33.99
N SER A 753 -32.56 -7.78 -34.68
CA SER A 753 -33.79 -6.98 -34.80
C SER A 753 -34.50 -6.81 -33.45
N GLU A 754 -34.69 -7.89 -32.69
CA GLU A 754 -35.27 -7.83 -31.34
C GLU A 754 -34.40 -7.02 -30.36
N GLN A 755 -33.08 -7.23 -30.41
CA GLN A 755 -32.15 -6.55 -29.51
C GLN A 755 -32.04 -5.05 -29.82
N GLN A 756 -32.20 -4.63 -31.07
CA GLN A 756 -32.37 -3.21 -31.41
C GLN A 756 -33.67 -2.62 -30.84
N LEU A 757 -34.78 -3.37 -30.87
CA LEU A 757 -36.06 -2.95 -30.30
C LEU A 757 -35.99 -2.82 -28.77
N MET A 758 -35.33 -3.77 -28.11
CA MET A 758 -35.03 -3.75 -26.66
C MET A 758 -34.07 -2.60 -26.30
N MET A 759 -33.05 -2.35 -27.13
CA MET A 759 -32.12 -1.22 -26.95
C MET A 759 -32.79 0.14 -27.08
N LYS A 760 -33.82 0.30 -27.94
CA LYS A 760 -34.66 1.53 -27.97
C LYS A 760 -35.33 1.76 -26.60
N LYS A 761 -36.09 0.79 -26.10
CA LYS A 761 -36.80 0.89 -24.80
C LYS A 761 -35.82 1.04 -23.60
N GLY A 762 -34.66 0.39 -23.65
CA GLY A 762 -33.62 0.53 -22.64
C GLY A 762 -33.04 1.96 -22.56
N ARG A 763 -32.77 2.57 -23.73
CA ARG A 763 -32.25 3.95 -23.82
C ARG A 763 -33.22 4.99 -23.27
N GLU A 764 -34.52 4.78 -23.39
CA GLU A 764 -35.56 5.68 -22.84
C GLU A 764 -35.57 5.68 -21.31
N LEU A 765 -35.49 4.50 -20.68
CA LEU A 765 -35.40 4.36 -19.23
C LEU A 765 -34.06 4.91 -18.68
N GLN A 766 -32.97 4.74 -19.44
CA GLN A 766 -31.65 5.23 -19.05
C GLN A 766 -31.55 6.77 -19.16
N LYS A 767 -32.13 7.38 -20.22
CA LYS A 767 -32.30 8.85 -20.33
C LYS A 767 -33.01 9.46 -19.12
N LYS A 768 -34.11 8.84 -18.67
CA LYS A 768 -34.88 9.34 -17.51
C LYS A 768 -34.10 9.32 -16.19
N ARG A 769 -33.05 8.49 -16.06
CA ARG A 769 -32.17 8.45 -14.89
C ARG A 769 -30.94 9.36 -15.02
N SER A 770 -30.36 9.49 -16.20
CA SER A 770 -29.16 10.32 -16.39
C SER A 770 -29.44 11.83 -16.28
N VAL A 771 -30.65 12.30 -16.61
CA VAL A 771 -31.03 13.73 -16.52
C VAL A 771 -30.98 14.27 -15.08
N VAL A 772 -31.27 13.45 -14.06
CA VAL A 772 -31.18 13.86 -12.65
C VAL A 772 -29.72 13.98 -12.22
N ALA A 773 -28.95 12.88 -12.30
CA ALA A 773 -27.54 12.84 -11.90
C ALA A 773 -26.65 13.85 -12.67
N SER A 774 -26.95 14.12 -13.95
CA SER A 774 -26.18 15.08 -14.75
C SER A 774 -26.38 16.54 -14.35
N ARG A 775 -27.42 16.87 -13.57
CA ARG A 775 -27.59 18.20 -12.98
C ARG A 775 -26.74 18.32 -11.70
N GLU A 776 -26.88 17.36 -10.79
CA GLU A 776 -26.12 17.28 -9.53
C GLU A 776 -24.60 17.32 -9.78
N ILE A 777 -24.10 16.49 -10.69
CA ILE A 777 -22.68 16.41 -11.07
C ILE A 777 -22.19 17.73 -11.70
N LYS A 778 -23.03 18.47 -12.44
CA LYS A 778 -22.63 19.72 -13.08
C LYS A 778 -22.41 20.87 -12.12
N HIS A 779 -23.20 20.96 -11.05
CA HIS A 779 -22.97 21.96 -10.00
C HIS A 779 -21.68 21.62 -9.24
N ALA A 780 -21.56 20.38 -8.73
CA ALA A 780 -20.36 19.93 -8.01
C ALA A 780 -19.04 20.16 -8.80
N ILE A 781 -19.01 19.90 -10.11
CA ILE A 781 -17.82 20.15 -10.95
C ILE A 781 -17.53 21.64 -11.12
N LYS A 782 -18.54 22.51 -11.17
CA LYS A 782 -18.34 23.97 -11.28
C LYS A 782 -17.71 24.53 -10.00
N ASP A 783 -18.21 24.08 -8.85
CA ASP A 783 -17.80 24.57 -7.54
C ASP A 783 -16.38 24.09 -7.19
N VAL A 784 -16.05 22.82 -7.50
CA VAL A 784 -14.68 22.28 -7.37
C VAL A 784 -13.68 23.03 -8.26
N LYS A 785 -14.05 23.39 -9.50
CA LYS A 785 -13.16 24.17 -10.37
C LYS A 785 -12.87 25.57 -9.85
N LEU A 786 -13.87 26.24 -9.25
CA LEU A 786 -13.68 27.55 -8.64
C LEU A 786 -12.78 27.47 -7.40
N ALA A 787 -12.89 26.41 -6.60
CA ALA A 787 -11.98 26.16 -5.48
C ALA A 787 -10.52 25.97 -5.96
N MET A 788 -10.29 25.08 -6.95
CA MET A 788 -8.94 24.78 -7.44
C MET A 788 -8.20 26.02 -7.96
N VAL A 789 -8.86 26.87 -8.75
CA VAL A 789 -8.26 28.12 -9.28
C VAL A 789 -7.90 29.09 -8.16
N LYS A 790 -8.77 29.23 -7.13
CA LYS A 790 -8.48 30.10 -5.99
C LYS A 790 -7.26 29.60 -5.20
N GLU A 791 -7.21 28.31 -4.88
CA GLU A 791 -6.08 27.71 -4.17
C GLU A 791 -4.75 27.71 -4.96
N GLU A 792 -4.76 27.93 -6.27
CA GLU A 792 -3.55 28.11 -7.09
C GLU A 792 -3.05 29.56 -7.02
N ALA A 793 -3.96 30.53 -7.04
CA ALA A 793 -3.64 31.94 -6.79
C ALA A 793 -3.09 32.16 -5.38
N ASP A 794 -3.66 31.50 -4.36
CA ASP A 794 -3.20 31.61 -2.96
C ASP A 794 -1.76 31.08 -2.78
N LEU A 795 -1.39 29.99 -3.48
CA LEU A 795 -0.01 29.47 -3.52
C LEU A 795 0.95 30.43 -4.24
N SER A 796 0.54 30.98 -5.38
CA SER A 796 1.35 31.94 -6.14
C SER A 796 1.64 33.20 -5.31
N LYS A 797 0.62 33.73 -4.64
CA LYS A 797 0.74 34.87 -3.72
C LYS A 797 1.69 34.58 -2.54
N LEU A 798 1.57 33.41 -1.91
CA LEU A 798 2.44 33.05 -0.78
C LEU A 798 3.92 32.92 -1.23
N ASN A 799 4.18 32.33 -2.39
CA ASN A 799 5.55 32.24 -2.93
C ASN A 799 6.14 33.63 -3.25
N SER A 800 5.35 34.57 -3.78
CA SER A 800 5.79 35.96 -3.95
C SER A 800 6.12 36.61 -2.59
N MET A 801 5.30 36.39 -1.56
CA MET A 801 5.59 36.95 -0.23
C MET A 801 6.86 36.36 0.38
N ILE A 802 7.15 35.07 0.19
CA ILE A 802 8.44 34.46 0.59
C ILE A 802 9.61 35.13 -0.13
N TYR A 803 9.49 35.39 -1.44
CA TYR A 803 10.53 36.06 -2.21
C TYR A 803 10.81 37.47 -1.69
N ASN A 804 9.77 38.30 -1.55
CA ASN A 804 9.89 39.66 -1.03
C ASN A 804 10.43 39.68 0.42
N ALA A 805 10.13 38.66 1.23
CA ALA A 805 10.70 38.52 2.58
C ALA A 805 12.20 38.21 2.54
N ARG A 806 12.67 37.40 1.58
CA ARG A 806 14.10 37.15 1.33
C ARG A 806 14.81 38.40 0.81
N GLU A 807 14.23 39.14 -0.12
CA GLU A 807 14.78 40.43 -0.59
C GLU A 807 14.95 41.42 0.57
N ASN A 808 13.98 41.50 1.48
CA ASN A 808 14.07 42.35 2.66
C ASN A 808 15.10 41.86 3.70
N ILE A 809 15.42 40.55 3.77
CA ILE A 809 16.56 40.05 4.57
C ILE A 809 17.89 40.49 3.93
N ILE A 810 18.03 40.30 2.61
CA ILE A 810 19.23 40.67 1.84
C ILE A 810 19.46 42.20 1.90
N SER A 811 18.38 42.99 1.90
CA SER A 811 18.40 44.45 2.01
C SER A 811 18.52 44.96 3.46
N PHE A 812 18.79 44.08 4.43
CA PHE A 812 18.87 44.36 5.88
C PHE A 812 17.61 45.02 6.50
N LYS A 813 16.47 44.99 5.81
CA LYS A 813 15.17 45.49 6.29
C LYS A 813 14.47 44.47 7.20
N LEU A 814 15.16 44.05 8.27
CA LEU A 814 14.75 42.92 9.11
C LEU A 814 13.35 43.09 9.72
N ALA A 815 12.95 44.32 10.06
CA ALA A 815 11.61 44.62 10.56
C ALA A 815 10.50 44.37 9.51
N GLU A 816 10.75 44.68 8.22
CA GLU A 816 9.81 44.40 7.12
C GLU A 816 9.79 42.90 6.79
N ALA A 817 10.95 42.25 6.74
CA ALA A 817 11.05 40.81 6.57
C ALA A 817 10.30 40.04 7.68
N ARG A 818 10.38 40.50 8.94
CA ARG A 818 9.65 39.93 10.07
C ARG A 818 8.13 40.14 9.96
N LYS A 819 7.67 41.29 9.47
CA LYS A 819 6.24 41.52 9.18
C LYS A 819 5.74 40.58 8.07
N LEU A 820 6.47 40.46 6.97
CA LEU A 820 6.14 39.55 5.87
C LEU A 820 6.13 38.09 6.33
N TYR A 821 7.12 37.66 7.13
CA TYR A 821 7.18 36.32 7.69
C TYR A 821 5.94 35.95 8.52
N LEU A 822 5.41 36.87 9.32
CA LEU A 822 4.18 36.64 10.09
C LEU A 822 2.94 36.51 9.19
N LEU A 823 2.80 37.35 8.16
CA LEU A 823 1.70 37.25 7.18
C LEU A 823 1.79 35.96 6.34
N ILE A 824 3.01 35.48 6.06
CA ILE A 824 3.23 34.18 5.40
C ILE A 824 2.78 33.02 6.29
N LEU A 825 3.02 33.09 7.61
CA LEU A 825 2.50 32.10 8.55
C LEU A 825 0.97 32.12 8.61
N GLU A 826 0.34 33.28 8.66
CA GLU A 826 -1.12 33.44 8.65
C GLU A 826 -1.74 32.82 7.38
N MET A 827 -1.22 33.14 6.19
CA MET A 827 -1.66 32.50 4.94
C MET A 827 -1.36 30.98 4.92
N TYR A 828 -0.26 30.54 5.52
CA TYR A 828 0.09 29.13 5.64
C TYR A 828 -0.82 28.35 6.59
N GLU A 829 -1.37 28.98 7.63
CA GLU A 829 -2.37 28.35 8.50
C GLU A 829 -3.67 28.06 7.75
N HIS A 830 -4.08 28.94 6.84
CA HIS A 830 -5.32 28.79 6.05
C HIS A 830 -5.22 27.90 4.79
N LEU A 831 -4.02 27.58 4.30
CA LEU A 831 -3.84 26.66 3.16
C LEU A 831 -4.31 25.22 3.48
N PRO A 832 -4.86 24.45 2.51
CA PRO A 832 -5.17 23.03 2.74
C PRO A 832 -3.89 22.19 2.90
N ASN A 833 -3.97 21.15 3.74
CA ASN A 833 -2.81 20.30 4.12
C ASN A 833 -2.09 19.65 2.92
N SER A 834 -2.80 19.42 1.80
CA SER A 834 -2.22 18.94 0.53
C SER A 834 -1.20 19.90 -0.08
N LYS A 835 -1.36 21.21 0.16
CA LYS A 835 -0.54 22.29 -0.39
C LYS A 835 0.49 22.83 0.60
N LYS A 836 0.22 22.74 1.92
CA LYS A 836 1.20 23.11 2.97
C LYS A 836 2.57 22.44 2.77
N ALA A 837 2.58 21.16 2.42
CA ALA A 837 3.81 20.40 2.19
C ALA A 837 4.71 20.94 1.04
N ALA A 838 4.15 21.70 0.09
CA ALA A 838 4.91 22.25 -1.04
C ALA A 838 5.62 23.57 -0.72
N VAL A 839 5.25 24.25 0.37
CA VAL A 839 5.81 25.57 0.77
C VAL A 839 6.45 25.55 2.16
N TYR A 840 6.18 24.51 2.97
CA TYR A 840 6.71 24.39 4.33
C TYR A 840 8.24 24.52 4.42
N ASP A 841 8.98 23.84 3.55
CA ASP A 841 10.44 23.89 3.58
C ASP A 841 10.97 25.31 3.28
N HIS A 842 10.36 26.04 2.34
CA HIS A 842 10.72 27.43 2.06
C HIS A 842 10.36 28.40 3.19
N ILE A 843 9.26 28.18 3.90
CA ILE A 843 8.90 28.95 5.10
C ILE A 843 9.89 28.66 6.25
N LYS A 844 10.35 27.41 6.35
CA LYS A 844 11.35 26.98 7.33
C LYS A 844 12.74 27.57 7.02
N GLU A 845 13.16 27.53 5.76
CA GLU A 845 14.38 28.21 5.28
C GLU A 845 14.33 29.71 5.61
N LEU A 846 13.24 30.40 5.23
CA LEU A 846 13.02 31.82 5.51
C LEU A 846 13.07 32.15 7.02
N TYR A 847 12.59 31.25 7.89
CA TYR A 847 12.72 31.42 9.34
C TYR A 847 14.18 31.31 9.82
N GLU A 848 14.93 30.33 9.31
CA GLU A 848 16.34 30.12 9.66
C GLU A 848 17.21 31.26 9.13
N GLU A 849 16.99 31.69 7.88
CA GLU A 849 17.60 32.87 7.24
C GLU A 849 17.34 34.15 8.05
N ARG A 850 16.06 34.46 8.33
CA ARG A 850 15.68 35.65 9.12
C ARG A 850 16.32 35.63 10.50
N LYS A 851 16.32 34.47 11.18
CA LYS A 851 16.88 34.34 12.53
C LYS A 851 18.40 34.47 12.55
N ILE A 852 19.10 33.98 11.52
CA ILE A 852 20.55 34.18 11.37
C ILE A 852 20.85 35.65 11.11
N ALA A 853 20.11 36.31 10.21
CA ALA A 853 20.28 37.74 9.95
C ALA A 853 20.00 38.62 11.19
N GLU A 854 18.89 38.36 11.90
CA GLU A 854 18.58 39.00 13.19
C GLU A 854 19.68 38.75 14.24
N GLY A 855 20.24 37.54 14.30
CA GLY A 855 21.34 37.18 15.22
C GLY A 855 22.74 37.61 14.78
N LEU A 856 22.88 38.34 13.66
CA LEU A 856 24.11 38.96 13.19
C LEU A 856 24.06 40.50 13.26
N TYR A 857 22.89 41.07 13.58
CA TYR A 857 22.61 42.52 13.62
C TYR A 857 22.07 42.99 14.98
N ALA A 858 22.06 42.12 15.99
CA ALA A 858 21.62 42.37 17.36
C ALA A 858 22.69 41.91 18.37
#